data_AF-A0A0F8WRD4-F1
#
_entry.id   AF-A0A0F8WRD4-F1
#
_cell.length_a   1.000
_cell.length_b   1.000
_cell.length_c   1.000
_cell.angle_alpha   90.00
_cell.angle_beta   90.00
_cell.angle_gamma   90.00
#
_symmetry.space_group_name_H-M   'P 1'
#
loop_
_entity.id
_entity.type
_entity.pdbx_description
1 polymer ?
#
loop_
_entity_poly.entity_id
_entity_poly.type
_entity_poly.pdbx_seq_one_letter_code
_entity_poly.pdbx_strand_id
1 'polypeptide(L)'
;MLDPVELQVFPSCYNCISCSDEGEIAIATGEYVQILTPRTPSGQKSNGAASNPFSNGWHTTRFRANVFTSNEWPVIFPQSRDNFSIGAEQSLSTVTGLAWSPPGLARYKRSVLAVLTSNMLLSLYEAVGTQAKWTRTAIINSSLEQYFDASIDGHNSRLKKTNIRSFTWTPPLKIPTPDRPYPVPESRWGIPLLAAANDDNVVIFLRFQLPYIQPDPAGSFQVEVLSTVSLDVSQGYSQVVQPGSVFASALQSQAKLSSLASGPWIYSSQHNNQDGGICAATLNVAATHGPNLKFVKLSVTIPPLQQDLENEPRYKLLCNTEENSMAYIDHLKDFQFTGPIRWTQEVVSGALSIATGVAAGLALITLPEEAYHGKTSMAAKPRLHHYTFFEPGYNGREYGDSWHYERISGMTVASATQSGPSTLHLATVGGYTAAVPLSRIEEAGQLSRPPWQTRVDDIREQFDIDRDLGGLAVSRIWGVASTGGLVIVALTMHPGDMVEYRTNTEERLTLFFSTPNGDAAALETLPFGRGNLNRSADFLRERRDMVIQYVLQDEEATNETRNLCPKILYAAACCAIVQSHNSELLSQARKVLERLAASTGVDLTEEIAKSSSTGNVIGPKSPEQLGTSGHDIFEHCEVCDAGIAWDSAKEAQCAAGHVFVRCNLTFLAIQEPGVSKFCSVCKSEYLDEGLIGLSTPQNIQQTYNNLSSVFDTCIYCNGKFRP
;
A
#
# COMPACT_ATOMS: atom_id res chain seq x y z
N MET A 1 -19.84 10.08 -14.84
CA MET A 1 -19.37 10.82 -13.65
C MET A 1 -19.47 9.86 -12.47
N LEU A 2 -18.52 9.88 -11.54
CA LEU A 2 -18.63 9.17 -10.26
C LEU A 2 -19.58 9.96 -9.37
N ASP A 3 -20.73 9.36 -9.06
CA ASP A 3 -21.68 9.93 -8.13
C ASP A 3 -21.10 9.90 -6.71
N PRO A 4 -21.46 10.86 -5.84
CA PRO A 4 -21.11 10.82 -4.43
C PRO A 4 -21.50 9.48 -3.80
N VAL A 5 -20.66 8.99 -2.89
CA VAL A 5 -20.93 7.77 -2.11
C VAL A 5 -21.35 8.20 -0.72
N GLU A 6 -22.60 7.92 -0.37
CA GLU A 6 -23.12 8.15 0.98
C GLU A 6 -22.99 6.89 1.84
N LEU A 7 -22.44 7.05 3.03
CA LEU A 7 -22.25 6.00 4.01
C LEU A 7 -23.00 6.37 5.28
N GLN A 8 -23.76 5.42 5.84
CA GLN A 8 -24.49 5.59 7.10
C GLN A 8 -23.58 5.36 8.30
N VAL A 9 -22.60 6.24 8.46
CA VAL A 9 -21.51 6.15 9.44
C VAL A 9 -21.02 7.56 9.80
N PHE A 10 -20.34 7.70 10.92
CA PHE A 10 -19.67 8.93 11.32
C PHE A 10 -18.14 8.74 11.41
N PRO A 11 -17.33 9.71 10.94
CA PRO A 11 -15.87 9.65 11.06
C PRO A 11 -15.41 9.64 12.53
N SER A 12 -14.43 8.81 12.88
CA SER A 12 -13.89 8.75 14.27
C SER A 12 -12.65 9.58 14.53
N CYS A 13 -12.01 10.10 13.49
CA CYS A 13 -10.76 10.86 13.62
C CYS A 13 -10.61 11.88 12.48
N TYR A 14 -9.66 12.80 12.64
CA TYR A 14 -9.17 13.58 11.51
C TYR A 14 -8.34 12.70 10.58
N ASN A 15 -8.24 13.11 9.32
CA ASN A 15 -7.62 12.36 8.24
C ASN A 15 -8.20 10.94 8.16
N CYS A 16 -9.53 10.82 8.27
CA CYS A 16 -10.24 9.56 8.41
C CYS A 16 -10.20 8.67 7.15
N ILE A 17 -9.60 9.12 6.05
CA ILE A 17 -9.62 8.46 4.75
C ILE A 17 -8.19 8.15 4.28
N SER A 18 -7.99 6.95 3.75
CA SER A 18 -6.74 6.53 3.14
C SER A 18 -7.00 5.74 1.87
N CYS A 19 -6.16 5.92 0.85
CA CYS A 19 -6.29 5.23 -0.43
C CYS A 19 -5.08 4.34 -0.70
N SER A 20 -5.33 3.16 -1.26
CA SER A 20 -4.27 2.25 -1.69
C SER A 20 -3.82 2.57 -3.11
N ASP A 21 -2.63 2.07 -3.48
CA ASP A 21 -2.10 2.14 -4.84
C ASP A 21 -2.91 1.31 -5.84
N GLU A 22 -3.84 0.47 -5.39
CA GLU A 22 -4.76 -0.30 -6.21
C GLU A 22 -6.14 0.37 -6.36
N GLY A 23 -6.35 1.53 -5.73
CA GLY A 23 -7.61 2.28 -5.75
C GLY A 23 -8.64 1.83 -4.73
N GLU A 24 -8.24 1.06 -3.71
CA GLU A 24 -9.11 0.73 -2.57
C GLU A 24 -9.10 1.90 -1.57
N ILE A 25 -10.27 2.24 -1.02
CA ILE A 25 -10.44 3.37 -0.11
C ILE A 25 -10.85 2.84 1.26
N ALA A 26 -10.12 3.22 2.30
CA ALA A 26 -10.44 2.91 3.68
C ALA A 26 -10.92 4.16 4.41
N ILE A 27 -11.98 4.01 5.22
CA ILE A 27 -12.54 5.09 6.04
C ILE A 27 -12.66 4.64 7.51
N ALA A 28 -12.19 5.48 8.44
CA ALA A 28 -12.26 5.27 9.87
C ALA A 28 -13.63 5.71 10.42
N THR A 29 -14.39 4.77 10.99
CA THR A 29 -15.80 4.97 11.37
C THR A 29 -16.11 4.35 12.74
N GLY A 30 -15.55 4.93 13.79
CA GLY A 30 -15.77 4.47 15.17
C GLY A 30 -15.04 3.16 15.43
N GLU A 31 -15.78 2.09 15.72
CA GLU A 31 -15.22 0.74 15.88
C GLU A 31 -14.98 0.00 14.56
N TYR A 32 -15.49 0.53 13.44
CA TYR A 32 -15.38 -0.08 12.12
C TYR A 32 -14.40 0.65 11.23
N VAL A 33 -13.85 -0.11 10.29
CA VAL A 33 -13.26 0.43 9.07
C VAL A 33 -14.19 0.08 7.91
N GLN A 34 -14.60 1.09 7.14
CA GLN A 34 -15.31 0.91 5.88
C GLN A 34 -14.31 0.81 4.73
N ILE A 35 -14.46 -0.17 3.84
CA ILE A 35 -13.62 -0.35 2.66
C ILE A 35 -14.48 -0.23 1.41
N LEU A 36 -14.08 0.65 0.49
CA LEU A 36 -14.66 0.77 -0.85
C LEU A 36 -13.67 0.21 -1.88
N THR A 37 -14.09 -0.85 -2.56
CA THR A 37 -13.34 -1.48 -3.65
C THR A 37 -14.01 -1.14 -4.98
N PRO A 38 -13.31 -0.64 -6.01
CA PRO A 38 -13.90 -0.37 -7.31
C PRO A 38 -14.56 -1.62 -7.93
N ARG A 39 -15.80 -1.51 -8.42
CA ARG A 39 -16.44 -2.58 -9.19
C ARG A 39 -15.92 -2.56 -10.62
N THR A 40 -15.52 -3.73 -11.12
CA THR A 40 -15.39 -3.94 -12.56
C THR A 40 -16.78 -4.17 -13.15
N PRO A 41 -17.26 -3.37 -14.12
CA PRO A 41 -18.51 -3.68 -14.82
C PRO A 41 -18.33 -5.03 -15.52
N SER A 42 -19.04 -6.05 -15.04
CA SER A 42 -19.09 -7.34 -15.70
C SER A 42 -19.90 -7.19 -16.99
N GLY A 43 -19.33 -7.54 -18.13
CA GLY A 43 -20.03 -7.59 -19.42
C GLY A 43 -21.14 -8.66 -19.49
N GLN A 44 -21.40 -9.41 -18.41
CA GLN A 44 -22.56 -10.29 -18.31
C GLN A 44 -23.73 -9.52 -17.70
N LYS A 45 -24.64 -9.06 -18.56
CA LYS A 45 -26.04 -8.83 -18.18
C LYS A 45 -26.62 -10.21 -17.84
N SER A 46 -26.55 -10.61 -16.57
CA SER A 46 -27.35 -11.75 -16.12
C SER A 46 -28.82 -11.38 -16.25
N ASN A 47 -29.58 -12.28 -16.87
CA ASN A 47 -30.99 -12.09 -17.16
C ASN A 47 -31.79 -11.76 -15.89
N GLY A 48 -32.53 -10.64 -15.94
CA GLY A 48 -33.85 -10.52 -15.28
C GLY A 48 -33.92 -10.08 -13.81
N ALA A 49 -32.81 -9.78 -13.11
CA ALA A 49 -32.89 -9.16 -11.79
C ALA A 49 -32.68 -7.65 -11.90
N ALA A 50 -33.69 -6.86 -11.50
CA ALA A 50 -33.62 -5.40 -11.47
C ALA A 50 -32.37 -4.96 -10.69
N SER A 51 -31.44 -4.29 -11.38
CA SER A 51 -30.28 -3.66 -10.74
C SER A 51 -30.79 -2.60 -9.77
N ASN A 52 -30.44 -2.75 -8.49
CA ASN A 52 -30.76 -1.78 -7.46
C ASN A 52 -30.22 -0.39 -7.88
N PRO A 53 -31.05 0.67 -7.96
CA PRO A 53 -30.67 1.97 -8.53
C PRO A 53 -29.59 2.72 -7.73
N PHE A 54 -29.14 2.19 -6.58
CA PHE A 54 -28.11 2.76 -5.70
C PHE A 54 -26.71 2.12 -5.86
N SER A 55 -26.52 1.29 -6.89
CA SER A 55 -25.27 0.56 -7.11
C SER A 55 -24.16 1.45 -7.71
N ASN A 56 -23.74 2.48 -6.97
CA ASN A 56 -22.66 3.41 -7.32
C ASN A 56 -21.33 2.67 -7.37
N GLY A 57 -20.90 2.15 -8.54
CA GLY A 57 -19.51 1.84 -8.93
C GLY A 57 -18.56 1.08 -7.98
N TRP A 58 -18.97 0.71 -6.77
CA TRP A 58 -18.15 0.41 -5.61
C TRP A 58 -18.75 -0.79 -4.87
N HIS A 59 -17.89 -1.72 -4.48
CA HIS A 59 -18.22 -2.76 -3.54
C HIS A 59 -17.82 -2.27 -2.15
N THR A 60 -18.78 -2.27 -1.23
CA THR A 60 -18.59 -1.75 0.12
C THR A 60 -18.50 -2.92 1.08
N THR A 61 -17.42 -2.99 1.83
CA THR A 61 -17.24 -3.95 2.94
C THR A 61 -16.90 -3.20 4.21
N ARG A 62 -17.05 -3.85 5.36
CA ARG A 62 -16.62 -3.29 6.64
C ARG A 62 -16.16 -4.41 7.57
N PHE A 63 -15.26 -4.07 8.48
CA PHE A 63 -14.84 -4.97 9.56
C PHE A 63 -14.67 -4.18 10.86
N ARG A 64 -14.78 -4.87 12.00
CA ARG A 64 -14.53 -4.28 13.32
C ARG A 64 -13.05 -4.30 13.64
N ALA A 65 -12.50 -3.17 14.05
CA ALA A 65 -11.11 -3.03 14.46
C ALA A 65 -10.92 -3.16 15.99
N ASN A 66 -11.99 -3.00 16.78
CA ASN A 66 -11.93 -2.93 18.25
C ASN A 66 -12.02 -4.29 18.97
N VAL A 67 -12.02 -5.41 18.25
CA VAL A 67 -12.14 -6.74 18.85
C VAL A 67 -10.74 -7.28 19.14
N PHE A 68 -10.39 -7.44 20.41
CA PHE A 68 -9.11 -7.99 20.85
C PHE A 68 -9.33 -9.18 21.78
N THR A 69 -8.49 -10.20 21.66
CA THR A 69 -8.42 -11.28 22.64
C THR A 69 -7.73 -10.81 23.92
N SER A 70 -7.93 -11.51 25.03
CA SER A 70 -7.25 -11.21 26.30
C SER A 70 -5.71 -11.29 26.23
N ASN A 71 -5.18 -12.01 25.24
CA ASN A 71 -3.73 -12.08 25.00
C ASN A 71 -3.24 -10.87 24.21
N GLU A 72 -4.05 -10.36 23.28
CA GLU A 72 -3.70 -9.19 22.45
C GLU A 72 -3.82 -7.87 23.22
N TRP A 73 -4.80 -7.78 24.13
CA TRP A 73 -4.99 -6.62 25.00
C TRP A 73 -5.37 -7.10 26.40
N PRO A 74 -4.37 -7.35 27.27
CA PRO A 74 -4.62 -7.81 28.63
C PRO A 74 -5.22 -6.70 29.49
N VAL A 75 -5.81 -7.09 30.62
CA VAL A 75 -6.32 -6.14 31.61
C VAL A 75 -5.16 -5.34 32.19
N ILE A 76 -5.17 -4.03 31.98
CA ILE A 76 -4.19 -3.10 32.56
C ILE A 76 -4.77 -2.53 33.85
N PHE A 77 -4.07 -2.73 34.97
CA PHE A 77 -4.45 -2.12 36.25
C PHE A 77 -4.13 -0.62 36.27
N PRO A 78 -4.90 0.19 37.03
CA PRO A 78 -4.71 1.63 37.12
C PRO A 78 -3.26 2.03 37.35
N GLN A 79 -2.70 2.78 36.41
CA GLN A 79 -1.31 3.22 36.47
C GLN A 79 -1.14 4.47 37.35
N SER A 80 0.11 4.76 37.75
CA SER A 80 0.42 6.01 38.44
C SER A 80 0.14 7.22 37.55
N ARG A 81 -0.03 8.41 38.16
CA ARG A 81 -0.31 9.68 37.44
C ARG A 81 0.60 9.89 36.22
N ASP A 82 1.89 9.60 36.34
CA ASP A 82 2.88 9.85 35.29
C ASP A 82 2.86 8.79 34.17
N ASN A 83 2.27 7.62 34.43
CA ASN A 83 2.17 6.49 33.50
C ASN A 83 0.76 6.22 33.00
N PHE A 84 -0.24 6.91 33.56
CA PHE A 84 -1.64 6.75 33.21
C PHE A 84 -1.91 7.13 31.76
N SER A 85 -2.59 6.22 31.05
CA SER A 85 -3.05 6.45 29.68
C SER A 85 -4.51 6.06 29.56
N ILE A 86 -5.38 7.07 29.40
CA ILE A 86 -6.81 6.85 29.15
C ILE A 86 -7.05 5.95 27.94
N GLY A 87 -6.19 6.07 26.92
CA GLY A 87 -6.21 5.20 25.76
C GLY A 87 -5.96 3.76 26.16
N ALA A 88 -4.78 3.47 26.72
CA ALA A 88 -4.39 2.10 27.02
C ALA A 88 -5.31 1.41 28.05
N GLU A 89 -5.80 2.14 29.05
CA GLU A 89 -6.48 1.57 30.21
C GLU A 89 -8.02 1.55 30.11
N GLN A 90 -8.63 2.50 29.38
CA GLN A 90 -10.09 2.72 29.43
C GLN A 90 -10.75 2.88 28.07
N SER A 91 -10.01 2.74 26.98
CA SER A 91 -10.53 3.02 25.65
C SER A 91 -11.59 2.02 25.19
N LEU A 92 -12.46 2.47 24.29
CA LEU A 92 -13.37 1.63 23.50
C LEU A 92 -12.72 1.10 22.20
N SER A 93 -11.42 1.38 22.02
CA SER A 93 -10.59 0.96 20.89
C SER A 93 -11.15 1.38 19.52
N THR A 94 -11.72 2.59 19.46
CA THR A 94 -12.11 3.25 18.21
C THR A 94 -10.91 3.50 17.31
N VAL A 95 -11.12 3.51 16.00
CA VAL A 95 -10.09 3.78 15.00
C VAL A 95 -9.67 5.25 15.06
N THR A 96 -8.37 5.49 15.26
CA THR A 96 -7.78 6.83 15.35
C THR A 96 -6.82 7.15 14.20
N GLY A 97 -6.41 6.15 13.42
CA GLY A 97 -5.56 6.35 12.24
C GLY A 97 -5.57 5.17 11.28
N LEU A 98 -5.44 5.47 9.99
CA LEU A 98 -5.43 4.50 8.89
C LEU A 98 -4.34 4.87 7.89
N ALA A 99 -3.57 3.89 7.42
CA ALA A 99 -2.74 4.06 6.24
C ALA A 99 -2.50 2.73 5.51
N TRP A 100 -2.68 2.75 4.20
CA TRP A 100 -2.26 1.66 3.33
C TRP A 100 -0.74 1.60 3.23
N SER A 101 -0.18 0.39 3.26
CA SER A 101 1.21 0.15 2.92
C SER A 101 1.44 0.41 1.43
N PRO A 102 2.69 0.65 1.00
CA PRO A 102 3.06 0.43 -0.39
C PRO A 102 2.72 -1.01 -0.83
N PRO A 103 2.44 -1.23 -2.12
CA PRO A 103 2.17 -2.56 -2.65
C PRO A 103 3.42 -3.43 -2.57
N GLY A 104 3.23 -4.72 -2.29
CA GLY A 104 4.34 -5.69 -2.20
C GLY A 104 4.32 -6.51 -0.91
N LEU A 105 3.60 -6.04 0.11
CA LEU A 105 3.57 -6.63 1.43
C LEU A 105 2.52 -7.73 1.59
N ALA A 106 1.26 -7.50 1.18
CA ALA A 106 0.19 -8.48 1.31
C ALA A 106 0.34 -9.65 0.33
N ARG A 107 -0.48 -10.70 0.51
CA ARG A 107 -0.64 -11.77 -0.49
C ARG A 107 -0.87 -11.18 -1.89
N TYR A 108 -0.26 -11.79 -2.90
CA TYR A 108 -0.22 -11.29 -4.29
C TYR A 108 0.40 -9.91 -4.46
N LYS A 109 1.32 -9.53 -3.56
CA LYS A 109 2.06 -8.27 -3.61
C LYS A 109 1.13 -7.05 -3.58
N ARG A 110 0.02 -7.15 -2.84
CA ARG A 110 -0.93 -6.04 -2.65
C ARG A 110 -0.53 -5.19 -1.45
N SER A 111 -1.28 -4.12 -1.22
CA SER A 111 -1.20 -3.28 -0.02
C SER A 111 -1.87 -3.95 1.19
N VAL A 112 -1.33 -3.72 2.38
CA VAL A 112 -1.92 -4.05 3.69
C VAL A 112 -2.48 -2.78 4.30
N LEU A 113 -3.59 -2.87 5.03
CA LEU A 113 -4.12 -1.73 5.77
C LEU A 113 -3.61 -1.74 7.21
N ALA A 114 -2.88 -0.71 7.61
CA ALA A 114 -2.53 -0.47 9.01
C ALA A 114 -3.62 0.36 9.69
N VAL A 115 -4.05 -0.09 10.88
CA VAL A 115 -5.12 0.50 11.67
C VAL A 115 -4.62 0.76 13.08
N LEU A 116 -4.57 2.03 13.47
CA LEU A 116 -4.31 2.44 14.85
C LEU A 116 -5.64 2.64 15.57
N THR A 117 -5.74 2.09 16.77
CA THR A 117 -6.91 2.21 17.64
C THR A 117 -6.59 3.04 18.88
N SER A 118 -7.61 3.62 19.50
CA SER A 118 -7.46 4.54 20.64
C SER A 118 -6.90 3.89 21.90
N ASN A 119 -6.87 2.56 21.99
CA ASN A 119 -6.11 1.82 23.00
C ASN A 119 -4.60 1.71 22.69
N MET A 120 -4.11 2.45 21.67
CA MET A 120 -2.70 2.54 21.27
C MET A 120 -2.14 1.24 20.64
N LEU A 121 -3.01 0.37 20.15
CA LEU A 121 -2.63 -0.82 19.39
C LEU A 121 -2.65 -0.53 17.88
N LEU A 122 -1.53 -0.85 17.21
CA LEU A 122 -1.38 -0.78 15.76
C LEU A 122 -1.47 -2.18 15.16
N SER A 123 -2.51 -2.41 14.38
CA SER A 123 -2.82 -3.70 13.76
C SER A 123 -2.73 -3.64 12.24
N LEU A 124 -2.33 -4.75 11.62
CA LEU A 124 -2.34 -4.94 10.18
C LEU A 124 -3.53 -5.80 9.75
N TYR A 125 -4.18 -5.41 8.66
CA TYR A 125 -5.32 -6.11 8.09
C TYR A 125 -5.11 -6.36 6.59
N GLU A 126 -5.50 -7.54 6.14
CA GLU A 126 -5.58 -7.89 4.73
C GLU A 126 -6.86 -8.67 4.41
N ALA A 127 -7.26 -8.66 3.14
CA ALA A 127 -8.37 -9.47 2.64
C ALA A 127 -7.89 -10.88 2.30
N VAL A 128 -8.40 -11.88 3.02
CA VAL A 128 -7.99 -13.29 2.90
C VAL A 128 -9.14 -14.15 2.36
N GLY A 129 -8.77 -15.18 1.60
CA GLY A 129 -9.67 -16.21 1.08
C GLY A 129 -10.57 -15.76 -0.07
N THR A 130 -11.31 -16.70 -0.63
CA THR A 130 -12.17 -16.51 -1.82
C THR A 130 -13.31 -15.51 -1.59
N GLN A 131 -13.72 -15.30 -0.33
CA GLN A 131 -14.72 -14.30 0.04
C GLN A 131 -14.13 -12.90 0.30
N ALA A 132 -12.80 -12.74 0.18
CA ALA A 132 -12.07 -11.49 0.47
C ALA A 132 -12.43 -10.92 1.86
N LYS A 133 -12.50 -11.79 2.87
CA LYS A 133 -12.81 -11.37 4.23
C LYS A 133 -11.61 -10.65 4.84
N TRP A 134 -11.83 -9.45 5.37
CA TRP A 134 -10.81 -8.71 6.08
C TRP A 134 -10.47 -9.39 7.42
N THR A 135 -9.19 -9.69 7.62
CA THR A 135 -8.68 -10.35 8.82
C THR A 135 -7.47 -9.61 9.35
N ARG A 136 -7.30 -9.61 10.67
CA ARG A 136 -6.12 -9.07 11.34
C ARG A 136 -4.99 -10.09 11.22
N THR A 137 -3.86 -9.67 10.67
CA THR A 137 -2.70 -10.54 10.41
C THR A 137 -1.53 -10.28 11.34
N ALA A 138 -1.46 -9.10 11.96
CA ALA A 138 -0.45 -8.78 12.96
C ALA A 138 -0.90 -7.67 13.92
N ILE A 139 -0.33 -7.66 15.12
CA ILE A 139 -0.34 -6.53 16.06
C ILE A 139 1.10 -6.15 16.32
N ILE A 140 1.49 -4.93 15.94
CA ILE A 140 2.89 -4.50 15.99
C ILE A 140 3.40 -4.39 17.44
N ASN A 141 2.50 -4.08 18.38
CA ASN A 141 2.84 -3.90 19.79
C ASN A 141 3.46 -5.16 20.43
N SER A 142 3.11 -6.38 19.98
CA SER A 142 3.71 -7.61 20.52
C SER A 142 5.19 -7.75 20.15
N SER A 143 5.56 -7.33 18.94
CA SER A 143 6.96 -7.29 18.50
C SER A 143 7.75 -6.23 19.25
N LEU A 144 7.13 -5.09 19.58
CA LEU A 144 7.74 -4.08 20.45
C LEU A 144 7.94 -4.61 21.88
N GLU A 145 6.96 -5.36 22.40
CA GLU A 145 7.07 -5.98 23.72
C GLU A 145 8.29 -6.90 23.77
N GLN A 146 8.42 -7.81 22.80
CA GLN A 146 9.56 -8.71 22.71
C GLN A 146 10.90 -7.96 22.59
N TYR A 147 10.96 -6.88 21.80
CA TYR A 147 12.17 -6.08 21.65
C TYR A 147 12.58 -5.37 22.93
N PHE A 148 11.63 -4.76 23.65
CA PHE A 148 11.91 -3.97 24.84
C PHE A 148 11.98 -4.79 26.13
N ASP A 149 11.47 -6.03 26.16
CA ASP A 149 11.42 -6.91 27.33
C ASP A 149 12.79 -7.05 28.01
N ALA A 150 13.85 -7.23 27.22
CA ALA A 150 15.21 -7.44 27.71
C ALA A 150 15.90 -6.17 28.26
N SER A 151 15.35 -4.97 28.00
CA SER A 151 16.01 -3.68 28.26
C SER A 151 15.37 -2.84 29.36
N ILE A 152 14.26 -3.31 29.96
CA ILE A 152 13.45 -2.50 30.88
C ILE A 152 13.12 -3.26 32.16
N ASP A 153 13.58 -2.71 33.29
CA ASP A 153 13.12 -3.10 34.62
C ASP A 153 11.75 -2.44 34.92
N GLY A 154 10.70 -3.25 35.07
CA GLY A 154 9.39 -2.83 35.54
C GLY A 154 8.28 -2.72 34.48
N HIS A 155 7.08 -3.20 34.84
CA HIS A 155 5.92 -3.31 33.94
C HIS A 155 5.42 -1.95 33.38
N ASN A 156 5.46 -0.88 34.17
CA ASN A 156 4.86 0.40 33.80
C ASN A 156 5.66 1.12 32.68
N SER A 157 7.00 1.04 32.74
CA SER A 157 7.89 1.58 31.70
C SER A 157 7.74 0.81 30.37
N ARG A 158 7.37 -0.48 30.44
CA ARG A 158 7.15 -1.34 29.27
C ARG A 158 5.91 -0.93 28.47
N LEU A 159 4.81 -0.58 29.14
CA LEU A 159 3.59 -0.13 28.46
C LEU A 159 3.84 1.13 27.62
N LYS A 160 4.59 2.11 28.14
CA LYS A 160 4.90 3.33 27.36
C LYS A 160 5.72 3.06 26.11
N LYS A 161 6.61 2.07 26.17
CA LYS A 161 7.49 1.70 25.06
C LYS A 161 6.77 0.91 23.96
N THR A 162 5.70 0.20 24.33
CA THR A 162 4.91 -0.63 23.42
C THR A 162 3.67 0.08 22.88
N ASN A 163 3.07 1.01 23.63
CA ASN A 163 1.91 1.79 23.18
C ASN A 163 2.26 2.74 22.03
N ILE A 164 1.61 2.59 20.89
CA ILE A 164 1.85 3.39 19.68
C ILE A 164 0.87 4.57 19.62
N ARG A 165 1.37 5.78 19.37
CA ARG A 165 0.58 7.01 19.26
C ARG A 165 0.36 7.49 17.84
N SER A 166 1.33 7.25 16.96
CA SER A 166 1.29 7.67 15.56
C SER A 166 2.20 6.76 14.75
N PHE A 167 1.91 6.63 13.46
CA PHE A 167 2.71 5.83 12.54
C PHE A 167 2.68 6.41 11.14
N THR A 168 3.66 6.03 10.31
CA THR A 168 3.69 6.31 8.88
C THR A 168 4.42 5.18 8.18
N TRP A 169 3.88 4.72 7.05
CA TRP A 169 4.66 3.90 6.13
C TRP A 169 5.78 4.73 5.52
N THR A 170 6.93 4.12 5.26
CA THR A 170 7.96 4.71 4.42
C THR A 170 7.67 4.40 2.96
N PRO A 171 8.17 5.20 2.00
CA PRO A 171 8.29 4.74 0.63
C PRO A 171 9.05 3.41 0.58
N PRO A 172 8.76 2.54 -0.39
CA PRO A 172 9.45 1.24 -0.49
C PRO A 172 10.94 1.45 -0.76
N LEU A 173 11.80 0.83 0.06
CA LEU A 173 13.25 0.85 -0.17
C LEU A 173 13.59 -0.11 -1.32
N LYS A 174 13.75 0.42 -2.54
CA LYS A 174 14.03 -0.38 -3.73
C LYS A 174 15.50 -0.71 -3.80
N ILE A 175 15.80 -1.95 -4.16
CA ILE A 175 17.18 -2.39 -4.38
C ILE A 175 17.54 -2.14 -5.85
N PRO A 176 18.51 -1.27 -6.15
CA PRO A 176 18.98 -1.08 -7.52
C PRO A 176 19.56 -2.40 -8.04
N THR A 177 19.08 -2.86 -9.19
CA THR A 177 19.65 -4.01 -9.90
C THR A 177 20.06 -3.60 -11.31
N PRO A 178 21.18 -4.13 -11.83
CA PRO A 178 21.52 -3.97 -13.24
C PRO A 178 20.39 -4.54 -14.11
N ASP A 179 20.32 -4.12 -15.38
CA ASP A 179 19.31 -4.54 -16.38
C ASP A 179 19.26 -6.06 -16.53
N ARG A 180 18.55 -6.72 -15.61
CA ARG A 180 18.15 -8.12 -15.69
C ARG A 180 16.74 -8.15 -16.28
N PRO A 181 16.45 -9.08 -17.20
CA PRO A 181 15.12 -9.20 -17.79
C PRO A 181 14.03 -9.52 -16.74
N TYR A 182 14.43 -10.13 -15.62
CA TYR A 182 13.56 -10.52 -14.52
C TYR A 182 14.08 -9.92 -13.20
N PRO A 183 13.67 -8.69 -12.84
CA PRO A 183 14.10 -8.06 -11.60
C PRO A 183 13.51 -8.79 -10.40
N VAL A 184 14.30 -8.87 -9.33
CA VAL A 184 13.88 -9.52 -8.08
C VAL A 184 12.75 -8.73 -7.41
N PRO A 185 11.92 -9.37 -6.56
CA PRO A 185 10.79 -8.71 -5.90
C PRO A 185 11.18 -7.42 -5.17
N GLU A 186 12.33 -7.37 -4.50
CA GLU A 186 12.83 -6.21 -3.77
C GLU A 186 13.25 -5.04 -4.68
N SER A 187 13.57 -5.29 -5.94
CA SER A 187 13.80 -4.24 -6.94
C SER A 187 12.50 -3.69 -7.49
N ARG A 188 11.48 -4.54 -7.63
CA ARG A 188 10.16 -4.14 -8.15
C ARG A 188 9.32 -3.40 -7.10
N TRP A 189 9.12 -4.04 -5.95
CA TRP A 189 8.23 -3.59 -4.87
C TRP A 189 8.96 -2.89 -3.73
N GLY A 190 10.27 -3.13 -3.57
CA GLY A 190 11.05 -2.62 -2.44
C GLY A 190 10.81 -3.37 -1.13
N ILE A 191 11.62 -3.04 -0.13
CA ILE A 191 11.48 -3.54 1.23
C ILE A 191 10.52 -2.60 1.98
N PRO A 192 9.39 -3.11 2.50
CA PRO A 192 8.41 -2.28 3.20
C PRO A 192 8.88 -2.00 4.63
N LEU A 193 9.00 -0.71 4.97
CA LEU A 193 9.30 -0.26 6.33
C LEU A 193 8.19 0.65 6.88
N LEU A 194 8.06 0.69 8.19
CA LEU A 194 7.15 1.56 8.92
C LEU A 194 7.89 2.28 10.03
N ALA A 195 7.59 3.56 10.21
CA ALA A 195 8.02 4.32 11.38
C ALA A 195 6.83 4.48 12.34
N ALA A 196 7.04 4.19 13.62
CA ALA A 196 6.05 4.35 14.68
C ALA A 196 6.62 5.22 15.80
N ALA A 197 5.76 6.05 16.41
CA ALA A 197 6.08 6.79 17.62
C ALA A 197 5.31 6.17 18.78
N ASN A 198 6.02 5.85 19.86
CA ASN A 198 5.40 5.30 21.06
C ASN A 198 5.05 6.39 22.10
N ASP A 199 4.42 5.97 23.18
CA ASP A 199 4.03 6.86 24.29
C ASP A 199 5.23 7.39 25.09
N ASP A 200 6.43 6.87 24.87
CA ASP A 200 7.67 7.34 25.48
C ASP A 200 8.50 8.26 24.57
N ASN A 201 7.88 8.84 23.52
CA ASN A 201 8.54 9.71 22.55
C ASN A 201 9.73 9.08 21.82
N VAL A 202 9.72 7.76 21.65
CA VAL A 202 10.68 7.03 20.82
C VAL A 202 10.09 6.85 19.43
N VAL A 203 10.88 7.19 18.41
CA VAL A 203 10.60 6.82 17.02
C VAL A 203 11.29 5.49 16.72
N ILE A 204 10.52 4.53 16.24
CA ILE A 204 10.91 3.14 16.01
C ILE A 204 10.74 2.82 14.53
N PHE A 205 11.77 2.26 13.90
CA PHE A 205 11.70 1.76 12.51
C PHE A 205 11.55 0.25 12.49
N LEU A 206 10.57 -0.21 11.71
CA LEU A 206 10.13 -1.60 11.66
C LEU A 206 10.23 -2.12 10.22
N ARG A 207 10.67 -3.37 10.08
CA ARG A 207 10.62 -4.14 8.84
C ARG A 207 9.58 -5.24 8.93
N PHE A 208 8.89 -5.49 7.83
CA PHE A 208 7.92 -6.58 7.70
C PHE A 208 8.43 -7.64 6.74
N GLN A 209 8.26 -8.90 7.10
CA GLN A 209 8.63 -10.05 6.29
C GLN A 209 7.45 -11.05 6.26
N LEU A 210 7.18 -11.60 5.07
CA LEU A 210 6.31 -12.77 4.97
C LEU A 210 7.15 -14.02 5.27
N PRO A 211 6.69 -14.94 6.14
CA PRO A 211 7.34 -16.24 6.26
C PRO A 211 7.29 -16.96 4.89
N TYR A 212 8.45 -17.39 4.40
CA TYR A 212 8.62 -18.03 3.08
C TYR A 212 7.95 -19.42 3.00
N ILE A 213 7.68 -20.03 4.15
CA ILE A 213 7.25 -21.43 4.26
C ILE A 213 6.22 -21.55 5.37
N GLN A 214 4.95 -21.22 5.10
CA GLN A 214 3.88 -21.78 5.90
C GLN A 214 2.59 -21.91 5.07
N PRO A 215 1.97 -23.10 5.05
CA PRO A 215 0.69 -23.33 4.37
C PRO A 215 -0.51 -22.79 5.18
N ASP A 216 -0.28 -22.01 6.25
CA ASP A 216 -1.40 -21.41 6.97
C ASP A 216 -1.94 -20.23 6.12
N PRO A 217 -3.21 -20.28 5.67
CA PRO A 217 -3.83 -19.20 4.91
C PRO A 217 -3.86 -17.87 5.69
N ALA A 218 -3.54 -17.86 6.99
CA ALA A 218 -3.42 -16.69 7.85
C ALA A 218 -1.97 -16.42 8.31
N GLY A 219 -0.97 -16.60 7.45
CA GLY A 219 0.44 -16.35 7.76
C GLY A 219 0.65 -14.98 8.42
N SER A 220 1.01 -14.98 9.71
CA SER A 220 1.27 -13.76 10.46
C SER A 220 2.56 -13.09 9.97
N PHE A 221 2.54 -11.77 9.78
CA PHE A 221 3.75 -11.03 9.43
C PHE A 221 4.80 -11.17 10.53
N GLN A 222 6.04 -11.47 10.14
CA GLN A 222 7.18 -11.29 11.04
C GLN A 222 7.57 -9.81 11.02
N VAL A 223 7.60 -9.19 12.20
CA VAL A 223 7.95 -7.78 12.37
C VAL A 223 9.26 -7.69 13.13
N GLU A 224 10.23 -7.03 12.53
CA GLU A 224 11.58 -6.83 13.06
C GLU A 224 11.78 -5.34 13.40
N VAL A 225 12.26 -5.04 14.61
CA VAL A 225 12.69 -3.68 14.98
C VAL A 225 14.11 -3.45 14.46
N LEU A 226 14.27 -2.50 13.53
CA LEU A 226 15.56 -2.20 12.91
C LEU A 226 16.40 -1.22 13.73
N SER A 227 15.76 -0.15 14.22
CA SER A 227 16.44 0.91 14.95
C SER A 227 15.42 1.77 15.71
N THR A 228 15.91 2.49 16.73
CA THR A 228 15.10 3.38 17.56
C THR A 228 15.85 4.67 17.87
N VAL A 229 15.15 5.78 18.01
CA VAL A 229 15.71 7.03 18.55
C VAL A 229 14.74 7.66 19.54
N SER A 230 15.25 8.09 20.69
CA SER A 230 14.47 8.84 21.67
C SER A 230 14.57 10.33 21.36
N LEU A 231 13.45 11.04 21.38
CA LEU A 231 13.43 12.48 21.14
C LEU A 231 13.29 13.26 22.44
N ASP A 232 14.22 14.18 22.67
CA ASP A 232 14.21 15.02 23.87
C ASP A 232 13.05 16.02 23.84
N VAL A 233 12.39 16.16 24.99
CA VAL A 233 11.35 17.16 25.20
C VAL A 233 11.93 18.56 25.01
N SER A 234 11.51 19.20 23.93
CA SER A 234 11.93 20.56 23.61
C SER A 234 11.17 21.57 24.47
N GLN A 235 11.82 22.69 24.84
CA GLN A 235 11.25 23.75 25.69
C GLN A 235 10.07 24.54 25.06
N GLY A 236 9.46 24.06 23.99
CA GLY A 236 8.58 24.82 23.08
C GLY A 236 7.28 25.38 23.67
N TYR A 237 6.89 24.99 24.89
CA TYR A 237 5.73 25.61 25.56
C TYR A 237 6.02 27.01 26.14
N SER A 238 7.28 27.45 26.16
CA SER A 238 7.69 28.75 26.72
C SER A 238 7.06 29.97 26.03
N GLN A 239 6.58 29.82 24.79
CA GLN A 239 5.91 30.88 24.02
C GLN A 239 4.40 30.97 24.30
N VAL A 240 3.77 29.88 24.73
CA VAL A 240 2.33 29.80 25.00
C VAL A 240 2.03 30.08 26.47
N VAL A 241 2.94 29.63 27.34
CA VAL A 241 2.75 29.62 28.79
C VAL A 241 3.95 30.25 29.46
N GLN A 242 3.70 30.98 30.55
CA GLN A 242 4.73 31.60 31.38
C GLN A 242 5.86 30.59 31.69
N PRO A 243 7.09 30.85 31.19
CA PRO A 243 8.23 29.96 31.41
C PRO A 243 8.48 29.74 32.90
N GLY A 244 8.77 28.49 33.30
CA GLY A 244 9.03 28.13 34.70
C GLY A 244 7.78 28.01 35.59
N SER A 245 6.57 28.28 35.07
CA SER A 245 5.34 27.99 35.80
C SER A 245 5.11 26.48 35.95
N VAL A 246 4.40 26.07 37.01
CA VAL A 246 4.01 24.67 37.25
C VAL A 246 3.21 24.11 36.06
N PHE A 247 2.37 24.94 35.43
CA PHE A 247 1.60 24.55 34.25
C PHE A 247 2.52 24.33 33.02
N ALA A 248 3.50 25.21 32.79
CA ALA A 248 4.48 25.02 31.71
C ALA A 248 5.30 23.74 31.92
N SER A 249 5.77 23.48 33.15
CA SER A 249 6.49 22.24 33.49
C SER A 249 5.62 21.00 33.30
N ALA A 250 4.34 21.06 33.69
CA ALA A 250 3.40 19.97 33.48
C ALA A 250 3.18 19.69 31.99
N LEU A 251 2.93 20.72 31.17
CA LEU A 251 2.78 20.57 29.72
C LEU A 251 4.04 20.01 29.05
N GLN A 252 5.23 20.49 29.45
CA GLN A 252 6.50 19.97 28.94
C GLN A 252 6.65 18.49 29.28
N SER A 253 6.42 18.09 30.53
CA SER A 253 6.53 16.67 30.95
C SER A 253 5.57 15.73 30.21
N GLN A 254 4.47 16.27 29.67
CA GLN A 254 3.42 15.53 28.97
C GLN A 254 3.45 15.74 27.45
N ALA A 255 4.50 16.37 26.90
CA ALA A 255 4.65 16.53 25.46
C ALA A 255 4.76 15.16 24.79
N LYS A 256 3.88 14.88 23.82
CA LYS A 256 3.84 13.61 23.08
C LYS A 256 4.06 13.81 21.59
N LEU A 257 4.59 12.79 20.94
CA LEU A 257 4.58 12.67 19.48
C LEU A 257 3.15 12.37 19.00
N SER A 258 2.62 13.21 18.10
CA SER A 258 1.21 13.15 17.67
C SER A 258 0.99 12.97 16.17
N SER A 259 1.99 13.26 15.35
CA SER A 259 1.89 13.11 13.89
C SER A 259 3.25 12.71 13.33
N LEU A 260 3.26 11.76 12.40
CA LEU A 260 4.45 11.32 11.68
C LEU A 260 4.20 11.38 10.18
N ALA A 261 5.22 11.75 9.42
CA ALA A 261 5.21 11.62 7.96
C ALA A 261 6.61 11.27 7.45
N SER A 262 6.68 10.27 6.58
CA SER A 262 7.93 9.83 5.94
C SER A 262 8.23 10.62 4.67
N GLY A 263 9.47 11.08 4.51
CA GLY A 263 10.00 11.63 3.27
C GLY A 263 10.43 10.55 2.28
N PRO A 264 10.96 10.94 1.10
CA PRO A 264 11.47 10.01 0.10
C PRO A 264 12.84 9.41 0.47
N TRP A 265 13.20 8.31 -0.18
CA TRP A 265 14.57 7.78 -0.13
C TRP A 265 15.48 8.59 -1.04
N ILE A 266 16.63 9.03 -0.52
CA ILE A 266 17.73 9.58 -1.30
C ILE A 266 18.87 8.56 -1.30
N TYR A 267 19.20 8.04 -2.47
CA TYR A 267 20.26 7.05 -2.66
C TYR A 267 21.60 7.75 -2.79
N SER A 268 22.63 7.22 -2.12
CA SER A 268 23.98 7.77 -2.22
C SER A 268 24.58 7.41 -3.57
N SER A 269 25.12 8.40 -4.28
CA SER A 269 25.73 8.25 -5.62
C SER A 269 27.11 7.58 -5.62
N GLN A 270 27.66 7.20 -4.46
CA GLN A 270 29.02 6.68 -4.37
C GLN A 270 29.12 5.23 -4.84
N HIS A 271 29.41 5.07 -6.13
CA HIS A 271 30.15 3.94 -6.71
C HIS A 271 31.64 3.95 -6.27
N ASN A 272 31.94 4.24 -5.01
CA ASN A 272 33.29 3.98 -4.50
C ASN A 272 33.34 2.50 -4.13
N ASN A 273 33.90 1.71 -5.05
CA ASN A 273 34.19 0.27 -4.95
C ASN A 273 35.06 -0.16 -3.74
N GLN A 274 35.17 0.67 -2.69
CA GLN A 274 35.96 0.39 -1.50
C GLN A 274 35.13 -0.19 -0.34
N ASP A 275 33.81 0.04 -0.28
CA ASP A 275 32.95 -0.44 0.84
C ASP A 275 32.04 -1.65 0.51
N GLY A 276 32.05 -2.17 -0.72
CA GLY A 276 31.44 -3.46 -1.08
C GLY A 276 29.92 -3.62 -0.91
N GLY A 277 29.18 -2.62 -0.42
CA GLY A 277 27.72 -2.65 -0.24
C GLY A 277 26.92 -2.57 -1.55
N ILE A 278 25.71 -3.17 -1.58
CA ILE A 278 24.79 -3.18 -2.73
C ILE A 278 24.20 -1.78 -2.96
N CYS A 279 23.70 -1.13 -1.90
CA CYS A 279 23.25 0.26 -1.95
C CYS A 279 23.19 0.90 -0.56
N ALA A 280 23.29 2.23 -0.51
CA ALA A 280 23.05 3.03 0.68
C ALA A 280 21.98 4.10 0.40
N ALA A 281 21.05 4.28 1.32
CA ALA A 281 19.93 5.21 1.18
C ALA A 281 19.64 5.94 2.50
N THR A 282 19.15 7.17 2.40
CA THR A 282 18.76 8.01 3.55
C THR A 282 17.33 8.49 3.41
N LEU A 283 16.62 8.53 4.53
CA LEU A 283 15.24 8.96 4.69
C LEU A 283 15.14 9.89 5.91
N ASN A 284 14.22 10.86 5.90
CA ASN A 284 13.79 11.54 7.11
C ASN A 284 12.31 11.31 7.40
N VAL A 285 11.98 11.10 8.67
CA VAL A 285 10.62 11.14 9.21
C VAL A 285 10.44 12.45 9.96
N ALA A 286 9.47 13.25 9.53
CA ALA A 286 9.05 14.45 10.24
C ALA A 286 8.02 14.08 11.31
N ALA A 287 8.12 14.72 12.47
CA ALA A 287 7.28 14.44 13.62
C ALA A 287 6.83 15.71 14.34
N THR A 288 5.57 15.77 14.76
CA THR A 288 5.08 16.82 15.67
C THR A 288 5.26 16.35 17.11
N HIS A 289 6.07 17.08 17.89
CA HIS A 289 6.35 16.81 19.31
C HIS A 289 5.89 17.97 20.19
N GLY A 290 4.73 17.82 20.82
CA GLY A 290 4.04 18.96 21.42
C GLY A 290 3.80 20.04 20.34
N PRO A 291 4.23 21.30 20.54
CA PRO A 291 4.11 22.35 19.53
C PRO A 291 5.27 22.39 18.51
N ASN A 292 6.27 21.51 18.63
CA ASN A 292 7.50 21.59 17.84
C ASN A 292 7.47 20.63 16.65
N LEU A 293 8.17 20.99 15.57
CA LEU A 293 8.48 20.10 14.47
C LEU A 293 9.88 19.49 14.66
N LYS A 294 9.97 18.17 14.54
CA LYS A 294 11.18 17.37 14.71
C LYS A 294 11.43 16.51 13.48
N PHE A 295 12.69 16.14 13.25
CA PHE A 295 13.11 15.32 12.12
C PHE A 295 14.00 14.19 12.60
N VAL A 296 13.70 12.97 12.15
CA VAL A 296 14.48 11.78 12.45
C VAL A 296 15.03 11.23 11.16
N LYS A 297 16.36 11.12 11.06
CA LYS A 297 17.04 10.56 9.90
C LYS A 297 17.26 9.07 10.11
N LEU A 298 16.89 8.27 9.11
CA LEU A 298 17.25 6.87 8.98
C LEU A 298 18.24 6.72 7.82
N SER A 299 19.42 6.21 8.11
CA SER A 299 20.41 5.79 7.12
C SER A 299 20.43 4.26 7.05
N VAL A 300 20.30 3.73 5.85
CA VAL A 300 20.29 2.28 5.58
C VAL A 300 21.43 1.93 4.63
N THR A 301 22.21 0.92 5.01
CA THR A 301 23.23 0.30 4.15
C THR A 301 22.89 -1.17 3.96
N ILE A 302 22.91 -1.63 2.71
CA ILE A 302 22.68 -3.03 2.36
C ILE A 302 24.05 -3.66 2.01
N PRO A 303 24.59 -4.57 2.84
CA PRO A 303 25.83 -5.28 2.55
C PRO A 303 25.67 -6.26 1.37
N PRO A 304 26.78 -6.74 0.76
CA PRO A 304 26.71 -7.76 -0.28
C PRO A 304 26.14 -9.07 0.27
N LEU A 305 25.42 -9.81 -0.57
CA LEU A 305 24.83 -11.10 -0.22
C LEU A 305 25.91 -12.08 0.28
N GLN A 306 25.75 -12.59 1.50
CA GLN A 306 26.48 -13.75 1.99
C GLN A 306 25.69 -15.01 1.58
N GLN A 307 26.37 -16.10 1.22
CA GLN A 307 25.73 -17.34 0.76
C GLN A 307 24.64 -17.80 1.74
N ASP A 308 23.47 -18.12 1.17
CA ASP A 308 22.19 -18.32 1.84
C ASP A 308 22.24 -19.35 2.98
N LEU A 309 21.81 -18.93 4.18
CA LEU A 309 21.19 -19.83 5.15
C LEU A 309 19.69 -19.85 4.83
N GLU A 310 19.09 -21.04 4.71
CA GLU A 310 17.73 -21.27 4.19
C GLU A 310 16.57 -20.56 4.94
N ASN A 311 16.85 -19.77 5.97
CA ASN A 311 15.85 -19.09 6.82
C ASN A 311 16.12 -17.58 7.08
N GLU A 312 17.12 -16.98 6.44
CA GLU A 312 17.43 -15.55 6.63
C GLU A 312 16.80 -14.67 5.55
N PRO A 313 16.41 -13.42 5.86
CA PRO A 313 15.97 -12.48 4.84
C PRO A 313 17.06 -12.29 3.79
N ARG A 314 16.66 -12.36 2.51
CA ARG A 314 17.56 -12.19 1.34
C ARG A 314 18.50 -10.99 1.43
N TYR A 315 18.02 -9.91 2.03
CA TYR A 315 18.83 -8.71 2.29
C TYR A 315 18.81 -8.39 3.78
N LYS A 316 20.00 -8.33 4.38
CA LYS A 316 20.23 -7.76 5.70
C LYS A 316 20.26 -6.24 5.59
N LEU A 317 19.65 -5.53 6.54
CA LEU A 317 19.69 -4.07 6.59
C LEU A 317 20.55 -3.63 7.77
N LEU A 318 21.52 -2.75 7.50
CA LEU A 318 22.26 -2.06 8.55
C LEU A 318 21.67 -0.66 8.68
N CYS A 319 21.00 -0.40 9.79
CA CYS A 319 20.25 0.83 10.03
C CYS A 319 20.91 1.67 11.12
N ASN A 320 21.10 2.96 10.84
CA ASN A 320 21.47 3.96 11.83
C ASN A 320 20.40 5.04 11.88
N THR A 321 20.00 5.45 13.08
CA THR A 321 18.96 6.46 13.28
C THR A 321 19.41 7.52 14.25
N GLU A 322 19.16 8.78 13.89
CA GLU A 322 19.51 9.94 14.72
C GLU A 322 18.49 11.08 14.53
N GLU A 323 18.41 12.00 15.49
CA GLU A 323 17.66 13.24 15.32
C GLU A 323 18.41 14.14 14.33
N ASN A 324 17.74 14.53 13.24
CA ASN A 324 18.28 15.49 12.28
C ASN A 324 17.94 16.92 12.75
N SER A 325 18.90 17.55 13.42
CA SER A 325 18.70 18.90 13.97
C SER A 325 18.56 19.93 12.85
N MET A 326 17.34 20.45 12.71
CA MET A 326 17.01 21.53 11.76
C MET A 326 17.09 22.93 12.43
N ALA A 327 18.00 23.11 13.37
CA ALA A 327 18.11 24.36 14.15
C ALA A 327 18.45 25.61 13.31
N TYR A 328 18.88 25.42 12.06
CA TYR A 328 19.24 26.46 11.10
C TYR A 328 18.07 26.89 10.19
N ILE A 329 16.86 26.35 10.39
CA ILE A 329 15.65 26.89 9.77
C ILE A 329 15.24 28.14 10.54
N ASP A 330 15.37 29.29 9.88
CA ASP A 330 15.00 30.58 10.45
C ASP A 330 13.52 30.58 10.87
N HIS A 331 13.21 31.16 12.04
CA HIS A 331 11.85 31.30 12.59
C HIS A 331 11.08 30.00 12.88
N LEU A 332 11.68 28.82 12.73
CA LEU A 332 10.98 27.55 12.99
C LEU A 332 10.38 27.47 14.41
N LYS A 333 11.08 28.04 15.39
CA LYS A 333 10.63 28.06 16.79
C LYS A 333 9.47 29.02 17.04
N ASP A 334 9.16 29.92 16.12
CA ASP A 334 8.11 30.95 16.28
C ASP A 334 6.70 30.39 16.00
N PHE A 335 6.63 29.17 15.45
CA PHE A 335 5.38 28.52 15.05
C PHE A 335 4.99 27.40 16.00
N GLN A 336 3.67 27.26 16.20
CA GLN A 336 3.08 26.13 16.92
C GLN A 336 2.53 25.14 15.92
N PHE A 337 3.26 24.05 15.72
CA PHE A 337 2.89 23.00 14.80
C PHE A 337 1.77 22.13 15.39
N THR A 338 0.74 21.87 14.59
CA THR A 338 -0.43 21.08 15.00
C THR A 338 -0.57 19.77 14.23
N GLY A 339 0.21 19.58 13.15
CA GLY A 339 -0.04 18.53 12.17
C GLY A 339 -1.34 18.78 11.38
N PRO A 340 -1.69 17.89 10.43
CA PRO A 340 -0.90 16.78 9.91
C PRO A 340 0.34 17.26 9.14
N ILE A 341 1.21 16.33 8.75
CA ILE A 341 2.45 16.60 8.00
C ILE A 341 2.39 15.88 6.65
N ARG A 342 2.88 16.50 5.57
CA ARG A 342 2.97 15.89 4.24
C ARG A 342 4.29 16.26 3.59
N TRP A 343 5.05 15.25 3.15
CA TRP A 343 6.21 15.44 2.29
C TRP A 343 5.80 15.53 0.84
N THR A 344 6.51 16.36 0.09
CA THR A 344 6.29 16.55 -1.34
C THR A 344 7.64 16.69 -2.02
N GLN A 345 7.83 16.04 -3.16
CA GLN A 345 9.02 16.22 -3.99
C GLN A 345 8.59 16.77 -5.34
N GLU A 346 9.17 17.89 -5.76
CA GLU A 346 8.90 18.44 -7.07
C GLU A 346 9.60 17.57 -8.14
N VAL A 347 8.83 17.12 -9.14
CA VAL A 347 9.30 16.17 -10.17
C VAL A 347 10.45 16.75 -11.00
N VAL A 348 10.42 18.06 -11.29
CA VAL A 348 11.37 18.71 -12.21
C VAL A 348 12.65 19.13 -11.50
N SER A 349 12.54 19.86 -10.39
CA SER A 349 13.69 20.38 -9.66
C SER A 349 14.29 19.36 -8.70
N GLY A 350 13.55 18.31 -8.36
CA GLY A 350 13.89 17.38 -7.27
C GLY A 350 13.76 17.99 -5.88
N ALA A 351 13.33 19.27 -5.77
CA ALA A 351 13.27 20.00 -4.52
C ALA A 351 12.29 19.33 -3.55
N LEU A 352 12.74 19.17 -2.31
CA LEU A 352 11.98 18.54 -1.26
C LEU A 352 11.28 19.60 -0.43
N SER A 353 9.98 19.42 -0.19
CA SER A 353 9.20 20.32 0.66
C SER A 353 8.32 19.55 1.64
N ILE A 354 8.00 20.19 2.75
CA ILE A 354 7.13 19.68 3.81
C ILE A 354 6.02 20.68 4.05
N ALA A 355 4.78 20.24 3.91
CA ALA A 355 3.60 20.99 4.32
C ALA A 355 3.15 20.51 5.71
N THR A 356 2.85 21.42 6.62
CA THR A 356 2.34 21.07 7.94
C THR A 356 1.44 22.14 8.53
N GLY A 357 0.40 21.71 9.25
CA GLY A 357 -0.50 22.62 9.94
C GLY A 357 0.21 23.36 11.08
N VAL A 358 -0.06 24.65 11.19
CA VAL A 358 0.28 25.49 12.34
C VAL A 358 -1.00 26.12 12.89
N ALA A 359 -0.94 26.71 14.08
CA ALA A 359 -2.09 27.44 14.62
C ALA A 359 -2.59 28.51 13.63
N ALA A 360 -3.85 28.40 13.21
CA ALA A 360 -4.51 29.28 12.23
C ALA A 360 -3.82 29.39 10.86
N GLY A 361 -3.10 28.34 10.42
CA GLY A 361 -2.40 28.41 9.15
C GLY A 361 -1.72 27.12 8.68
N LEU A 362 -0.94 27.29 7.62
CA LEU A 362 -0.10 26.28 7.00
C LEU A 362 1.35 26.77 6.97
N ALA A 363 2.28 25.94 7.40
CA ALA A 363 3.71 26.13 7.15
C ALA A 363 4.18 25.22 6.01
N LEU A 364 4.95 25.78 5.08
CA LEU A 364 5.58 25.08 3.98
C LEU A 364 7.09 25.27 4.06
N ILE A 365 7.82 24.18 4.25
CA ILE A 365 9.26 24.19 4.46
C ILE A 365 9.93 23.52 3.27
N THR A 366 10.72 24.28 2.51
CA THR A 366 11.54 23.76 1.42
C THR A 366 12.92 23.41 1.96
N LEU A 367 13.37 22.18 1.73
CA LEU A 367 14.64 21.63 2.19
C LEU A 367 15.57 21.32 1.03
N PRO A 368 16.82 21.82 1.05
CA PRO A 368 17.87 21.34 0.15
C PRO A 368 18.29 19.91 0.53
N GLU A 369 18.85 19.17 -0.43
CA GLU A 369 19.27 17.79 -0.24
C GLU A 369 20.33 17.65 0.87
N GLU A 370 21.25 18.61 0.99
CA GLU A 370 22.25 18.63 2.07
C GLU A 370 21.60 18.68 3.45
N ALA A 371 20.59 19.54 3.62
CA ALA A 371 19.83 19.65 4.86
C ALA A 371 19.11 18.33 5.18
N TYR A 372 18.57 17.67 4.15
CA TYR A 372 17.98 16.34 4.29
C TYR A 372 18.99 15.29 4.77
N HIS A 373 20.24 15.35 4.33
CA HIS A 373 21.32 14.49 4.87
C HIS A 373 21.83 14.91 6.25
N GLY A 374 21.33 16.01 6.82
CA GLY A 374 21.80 16.59 8.07
C GLY A 374 23.13 17.33 7.93
N LYS A 375 23.44 17.80 6.72
CA LYS A 375 24.61 18.64 6.43
C LYS A 375 24.15 20.09 6.32
N THR A 376 24.88 21.00 6.97
CA THR A 376 24.61 22.44 6.87
C THR A 376 25.44 23.04 5.74
N SER A 377 24.79 23.66 4.75
CA SER A 377 25.44 24.43 3.70
C SER A 377 25.12 25.92 3.85
N MET A 378 26.13 26.80 3.69
CA MET A 378 25.89 28.25 3.65
C MET A 378 25.27 28.71 2.33
N ALA A 379 25.38 27.92 1.26
CA ALA A 379 24.94 28.29 -0.09
C ALA A 379 23.44 28.05 -0.33
N ALA A 380 22.85 27.05 0.33
CA ALA A 380 21.43 26.72 0.23
C ALA A 380 20.87 26.44 1.63
N LYS A 381 20.07 27.37 2.14
CA LYS A 381 19.37 27.22 3.42
C LYS A 381 17.93 26.74 3.20
N PRO A 382 17.38 25.93 4.11
CA PRO A 382 15.94 25.72 4.18
C PRO A 382 15.17 27.03 4.20
N ARG A 383 13.99 27.03 3.58
CA ARG A 383 13.09 28.20 3.57
C ARG A 383 11.75 27.80 4.18
N LEU A 384 11.26 28.61 5.10
CA LEU A 384 9.94 28.44 5.71
C LEU A 384 9.01 29.54 5.19
N HIS A 385 7.89 29.13 4.62
CA HIS A 385 6.79 30.00 4.21
C HIS A 385 5.57 29.70 5.06
N HIS A 386 4.88 30.74 5.50
CA HIS A 386 3.69 30.63 6.34
C HIS A 386 2.49 31.28 5.65
N TYR A 387 1.38 30.55 5.61
CA TYR A 387 0.10 31.02 5.10
C TYR A 387 -0.91 31.05 6.25
N THR A 388 -1.56 32.20 6.45
CA THR A 388 -2.65 32.35 7.42
C THR A 388 -3.98 31.94 6.82
N PHE A 389 -4.85 31.34 7.62
CA PHE A 389 -6.24 31.09 7.24
C PHE A 389 -7.09 32.32 7.55
N PHE A 390 -6.89 33.34 6.71
CA PHE A 390 -7.55 34.63 6.83
C PHE A 390 -8.28 34.97 5.54
N GLU A 391 -9.57 35.25 5.65
CA GLU A 391 -10.41 35.73 4.57
C GLU A 391 -10.79 37.20 4.83
N PRO A 392 -10.23 38.15 4.06
CA PRO A 392 -10.59 39.57 4.21
C PRO A 392 -12.05 39.77 3.77
N GLY A 393 -12.79 40.58 4.53
CA GLY A 393 -14.17 40.91 4.18
C GLY A 393 -14.24 41.69 2.86
N TYR A 394 -15.13 41.30 1.94
CA TYR A 394 -15.42 42.10 0.76
C TYR A 394 -16.30 43.30 1.16
N ASN A 395 -15.86 44.52 0.82
CA ASN A 395 -16.58 45.77 1.04
C ASN A 395 -18.03 45.69 0.52
N GLY A 396 -19.00 45.45 1.40
CA GLY A 396 -20.44 45.50 1.06
C GLY A 396 -21.37 44.47 1.72
N ARG A 397 -20.87 43.50 2.50
CA ARG A 397 -21.70 42.65 3.39
C ARG A 397 -21.25 42.82 4.84
N GLU A 398 -22.20 42.75 5.78
CA GLU A 398 -22.01 42.99 7.24
C GLU A 398 -21.06 42.01 7.96
N TYR A 399 -20.47 41.04 7.26
CA TYR A 399 -19.52 40.09 7.84
C TYR A 399 -18.10 40.63 7.67
N GLY A 400 -17.47 40.99 8.80
CA GLY A 400 -16.08 41.46 8.85
C GLY A 400 -15.06 40.37 8.53
N ASP A 401 -13.79 40.75 8.62
CA ASP A 401 -12.62 39.87 8.48
C ASP A 401 -12.78 38.55 9.25
N SER A 402 -12.57 37.42 8.58
CA SER A 402 -12.79 36.09 9.15
C SER A 402 -11.48 35.32 9.32
N TRP A 403 -11.22 34.90 10.55
CA TRP A 403 -10.08 34.05 10.93
C TRP A 403 -10.55 32.62 11.17
N HIS A 404 -9.85 31.65 10.59
CA HIS A 404 -10.09 30.23 10.83
C HIS A 404 -9.01 29.67 11.74
N TYR A 405 -9.40 29.28 12.95
CA TYR A 405 -8.49 28.74 13.97
C TYR A 405 -8.53 27.21 14.03
N GLU A 406 -9.39 26.58 13.25
CA GLU A 406 -9.50 25.13 13.20
C GLU A 406 -8.23 24.49 12.65
N ARG A 407 -7.90 23.33 13.20
CA ARG A 407 -6.80 22.52 12.69
C ARG A 407 -7.17 21.94 11.32
N ILE A 408 -6.15 21.75 10.50
CA ILE A 408 -6.25 20.98 9.27
C ILE A 408 -6.71 19.56 9.63
N SER A 409 -7.82 19.14 9.05
CA SER A 409 -8.42 17.81 9.24
C SER A 409 -8.08 16.85 8.12
N GLY A 410 -7.67 17.35 6.95
CA GLY A 410 -7.22 16.53 5.83
C GLY A 410 -6.25 17.29 4.95
N MET A 411 -5.21 16.61 4.47
CA MET A 411 -4.21 17.19 3.57
C MET A 411 -3.67 16.12 2.62
N THR A 412 -3.69 16.39 1.32
CA THR A 412 -3.13 15.50 0.30
C THR A 412 -2.44 16.28 -0.82
N VAL A 413 -1.64 15.58 -1.61
CA VAL A 413 -1.08 16.10 -2.85
C VAL A 413 -1.66 15.29 -4.00
N ALA A 414 -2.09 15.98 -5.05
CA ALA A 414 -2.60 15.33 -6.26
C ALA A 414 -2.05 16.02 -7.51
N SER A 415 -1.93 15.24 -8.58
CA SER A 415 -1.40 15.69 -9.87
C SER A 415 -2.31 15.14 -10.95
N ALA A 416 -2.68 15.96 -11.93
CA ALA A 416 -3.60 15.55 -13.00
C ALA A 416 -3.01 14.44 -13.90
N THR A 417 -1.68 14.42 -14.03
CA THR A 417 -0.92 13.40 -14.75
C THR A 417 0.30 12.98 -13.93
N GLN A 418 0.87 11.80 -14.21
CA GLN A 418 2.02 11.26 -13.46
C GLN A 418 3.26 12.18 -13.49
N SER A 419 3.39 13.04 -14.49
CA SER A 419 4.49 14.01 -14.63
C SER A 419 4.02 15.47 -14.58
N GLY A 420 2.76 15.71 -14.23
CA GLY A 420 2.16 17.04 -14.20
C GLY A 420 2.53 17.82 -12.93
N PRO A 421 2.27 19.14 -12.92
CA PRO A 421 2.41 19.93 -11.71
C PRO A 421 1.51 19.36 -10.61
N SER A 422 2.06 19.31 -9.40
CA SER A 422 1.38 18.76 -8.24
C SER A 422 0.78 19.90 -7.41
N THR A 423 -0.42 19.67 -6.89
CA THR A 423 -1.13 20.63 -6.06
C THR A 423 -1.37 20.02 -4.69
N LEU A 424 -0.99 20.75 -3.64
CA LEU A 424 -1.37 20.44 -2.27
C LEU A 424 -2.82 20.90 -2.06
N HIS A 425 -3.67 20.02 -1.56
CA HIS A 425 -5.04 20.33 -1.16
C HIS A 425 -5.18 20.10 0.34
N LEU A 426 -5.86 21.01 1.02
CA LEU A 426 -6.15 20.90 2.45
C LEU A 426 -7.58 21.32 2.78
N ALA A 427 -8.06 20.82 3.92
CA ALA A 427 -9.34 21.18 4.48
C ALA A 427 -9.30 21.14 6.00
N THR A 428 -10.24 21.84 6.63
CA THR A 428 -10.47 21.84 8.08
C THR A 428 -11.87 21.31 8.39
N VAL A 429 -12.10 20.91 9.65
CA VAL A 429 -13.44 20.56 10.13
C VAL A 429 -14.38 21.77 10.14
N GLY A 430 -13.85 22.99 10.23
CA GLY A 430 -14.62 24.24 10.13
C GLY A 430 -15.09 24.58 8.72
N GLY A 431 -14.73 23.78 7.71
CA GLY A 431 -15.13 24.00 6.32
C GLY A 431 -14.17 24.90 5.53
N TYR A 432 -13.12 25.46 6.15
CA TYR A 432 -12.07 26.17 5.42
C TYR A 432 -11.29 25.20 4.53
N THR A 433 -11.06 25.58 3.27
CA THR A 433 -10.34 24.77 2.27
C THR A 433 -9.35 25.62 1.49
N ALA A 434 -8.23 25.02 1.12
CA ALA A 434 -7.20 25.70 0.35
C ALA A 434 -6.46 24.75 -0.60
N ALA A 435 -5.88 25.32 -1.65
CA ALA A 435 -4.97 24.67 -2.57
C ALA A 435 -3.68 25.48 -2.74
N VAL A 436 -2.55 24.78 -2.90
CA VAL A 436 -1.23 25.38 -3.14
C VAL A 436 -0.54 24.64 -4.29
N PRO A 437 -0.31 25.28 -5.45
CA PRO A 437 0.51 24.72 -6.51
C PRO A 437 1.97 24.62 -6.06
N LEU A 438 2.54 23.40 -6.07
CA LEU A 438 3.88 23.17 -5.53
C LEU A 438 5.01 23.70 -6.43
N SER A 439 4.73 24.05 -7.69
CA SER A 439 5.69 24.69 -8.58
C SER A 439 5.87 26.20 -8.36
N ARG A 440 5.04 26.82 -7.51
CA ARG A 440 4.98 28.27 -7.30
C ARG A 440 5.15 28.67 -5.83
N ILE A 441 5.89 27.86 -5.07
CA ILE A 441 6.10 28.10 -3.63
C ILE A 441 6.74 29.48 -3.37
N GLU A 442 7.65 29.91 -4.27
CA GLU A 442 8.38 31.18 -4.15
C GLU A 442 7.57 32.39 -4.63
N GLU A 443 6.48 32.18 -5.38
CA GLU A 443 5.54 33.23 -5.78
C GLU A 443 4.51 33.41 -4.65
N ALA A 444 4.97 33.95 -3.51
CA ALA A 444 4.20 34.11 -2.29
C ALA A 444 2.92 34.95 -2.51
N GLY A 445 1.82 34.26 -2.80
CA GLY A 445 0.46 34.79 -2.88
C GLY A 445 -0.44 34.26 -1.77
N GLN A 446 -1.70 34.71 -1.77
CA GLN A 446 -2.75 34.17 -0.91
C GLN A 446 -3.07 32.72 -1.29
N LEU A 447 -3.49 31.91 -0.32
CA LEU A 447 -4.01 30.56 -0.57
C LEU A 447 -5.15 30.61 -1.60
N SER A 448 -5.15 29.70 -2.56
CA SER A 448 -6.21 29.63 -3.56
C SER A 448 -7.32 28.69 -3.11
N ARG A 449 -8.55 28.98 -3.55
CA ARG A 449 -9.69 28.09 -3.33
C ARG A 449 -9.52 26.81 -4.15
N PRO A 450 -9.68 25.61 -3.56
CA PRO A 450 -9.51 24.38 -4.33
C PRO A 450 -10.61 24.26 -5.40
N PRO A 451 -10.30 23.73 -6.60
CA PRO A 451 -11.28 23.64 -7.68
C PRO A 451 -12.51 22.80 -7.37
N TRP A 452 -12.39 21.84 -6.44
CA TRP A 452 -13.49 20.99 -6.00
C TRP A 452 -14.42 21.63 -4.96
N GLN A 453 -14.11 22.84 -4.47
CA GLN A 453 -14.90 23.49 -3.42
C GLN A 453 -16.35 23.77 -3.86
N THR A 454 -16.58 24.09 -5.13
CA THR A 454 -17.94 24.30 -5.65
C THR A 454 -18.84 23.08 -5.39
N ARG A 455 -18.31 21.86 -5.48
CA ARG A 455 -19.07 20.64 -5.16
C ARG A 455 -19.43 20.54 -3.69
N VAL A 456 -18.56 21.01 -2.80
CA VAL A 456 -18.87 21.07 -1.35
C VAL A 456 -19.99 22.06 -1.12
N ASP A 457 -19.93 23.22 -1.77
CA ASP A 457 -20.98 24.25 -1.68
C ASP A 457 -22.32 23.72 -2.20
N ASP A 458 -22.34 23.04 -3.35
CA ASP A 458 -23.56 22.45 -3.95
C ASP A 458 -24.23 21.44 -3.00
N ILE A 459 -23.46 20.53 -2.39
CA ILE A 459 -24.00 19.55 -1.43
C ILE A 459 -24.50 20.27 -0.17
N ARG A 460 -23.82 21.33 0.27
CA ARG A 460 -24.19 22.10 1.46
C ARG A 460 -25.49 22.85 1.23
N GLU A 461 -25.64 23.49 0.07
CA GLU A 461 -26.86 24.18 -0.35
C GLU A 461 -28.04 23.22 -0.50
N GLN A 462 -27.84 22.04 -1.07
CA GLN A 462 -28.88 21.01 -1.13
C GLN A 462 -29.35 20.59 0.27
N PHE A 463 -28.42 20.34 1.19
CA PHE A 463 -28.76 20.01 2.57
C PHE A 463 -29.49 21.16 3.29
N ASP A 464 -29.08 22.40 3.03
CA ASP A 464 -29.74 23.60 3.56
C ASP A 464 -31.20 23.69 3.12
N ILE A 465 -31.45 23.50 1.82
CA ILE A 465 -32.78 23.53 1.21
C ILE A 465 -33.64 22.36 1.73
N ASP A 466 -33.10 21.14 1.76
CA ASP A 466 -33.82 19.94 2.18
C ASP A 466 -34.27 20.00 3.64
N ARG A 467 -33.61 20.83 4.46
CA ARG A 467 -33.84 20.98 5.89
C ARG A 467 -34.39 22.34 6.29
N ASP A 468 -34.65 23.22 5.33
CA ASP A 468 -35.14 24.60 5.52
C ASP A 468 -34.30 25.39 6.56
N LEU A 469 -32.97 25.34 6.40
CA LEU A 469 -32.03 25.92 7.36
C LEU A 469 -31.71 27.41 7.10
N GLY A 470 -32.20 27.98 6.00
CA GLY A 470 -32.07 29.42 5.73
C GLY A 470 -30.63 29.90 5.52
N GLY A 471 -29.77 29.07 4.94
CA GLY A 471 -28.35 29.34 4.72
C GLY A 471 -27.44 28.97 5.89
N LEU A 472 -27.98 28.41 6.97
CA LEU A 472 -27.24 28.04 8.17
C LEU A 472 -26.61 26.64 8.09
N ALA A 473 -26.61 25.94 6.96
CA ALA A 473 -25.89 24.67 6.84
C ALA A 473 -24.36 24.81 6.94
N VAL A 474 -23.74 23.90 7.70
CA VAL A 474 -22.29 23.78 7.89
C VAL A 474 -21.78 22.46 7.30
N SER A 475 -20.79 22.54 6.43
CA SER A 475 -20.05 21.39 5.91
C SER A 475 -18.76 21.16 6.70
N ARG A 476 -18.61 19.99 7.31
CA ARG A 476 -17.38 19.60 8.02
C ARG A 476 -16.60 18.60 7.20
N ILE A 477 -15.35 18.91 6.88
CA ILE A 477 -14.48 17.99 6.13
C ILE A 477 -13.58 17.26 7.12
N TRP A 478 -13.59 15.94 7.09
CA TRP A 478 -12.88 15.07 8.05
C TRP A 478 -11.61 14.46 7.48
N GLY A 479 -11.46 14.45 6.16
CA GLY A 479 -10.29 13.91 5.51
C GLY A 479 -10.26 14.19 4.02
N VAL A 480 -9.05 14.26 3.48
CA VAL A 480 -8.78 14.46 2.05
C VAL A 480 -7.67 13.48 1.67
N ALA A 481 -7.91 12.66 0.65
CA ALA A 481 -6.94 11.71 0.13
C ALA A 481 -6.83 11.84 -1.40
N SER A 482 -5.79 11.23 -1.96
CA SER A 482 -5.62 11.16 -3.41
C SER A 482 -5.19 9.76 -3.84
N THR A 483 -5.63 9.34 -5.02
CA THR A 483 -5.17 8.13 -5.68
C THR A 483 -5.40 8.25 -7.17
N GLY A 484 -4.42 7.85 -7.98
CA GLY A 484 -4.59 7.77 -9.43
C GLY A 484 -5.05 9.06 -10.14
N GLY A 485 -4.60 10.23 -9.68
CA GLY A 485 -5.02 11.52 -10.24
C GLY A 485 -6.43 11.96 -9.80
N LEU A 486 -6.97 11.39 -8.73
CA LEU A 486 -8.18 11.87 -8.06
C LEU A 486 -7.86 12.53 -6.73
N VAL A 487 -8.73 13.47 -6.36
CA VAL A 487 -8.92 13.97 -5.00
C VAL A 487 -10.24 13.42 -4.48
N ILE A 488 -10.19 12.85 -3.27
CA ILE A 488 -11.34 12.27 -2.57
C ILE A 488 -11.50 13.03 -1.27
N VAL A 489 -12.71 13.55 -1.04
CA VAL A 489 -13.03 14.38 0.12
C VAL A 489 -14.13 13.68 0.92
N ALA A 490 -13.92 13.58 2.23
CA ALA A 490 -14.86 12.98 3.17
C ALA A 490 -15.48 14.06 4.05
N LEU A 491 -16.79 14.24 3.97
CA LEU A 491 -17.49 15.33 4.67
C LEU A 491 -18.82 14.91 5.31
N THR A 492 -19.24 15.68 6.31
CA THR A 492 -20.54 15.57 6.96
C THR A 492 -21.26 16.92 6.91
N MET A 493 -22.59 16.88 6.83
CA MET A 493 -23.44 18.07 6.85
C MET A 493 -24.18 18.20 8.17
N HIS A 494 -24.30 19.44 8.64
CA HIS A 494 -24.85 19.80 9.94
C HIS A 494 -25.64 21.11 9.85
N PRO A 495 -26.71 21.29 10.64
CA PRO A 495 -27.28 22.61 10.85
C PRO A 495 -26.30 23.47 11.68
N GLY A 496 -26.21 24.75 11.34
CA GLY A 496 -25.42 25.76 12.04
C GLY A 496 -26.24 26.49 13.09
N ASP A 497 -25.53 27.04 14.07
CA ASP A 497 -26.08 27.86 15.16
C ASP A 497 -27.28 27.23 15.91
N MET A 498 -27.29 25.89 16.01
CA MET A 498 -28.26 25.14 16.80
C MET A 498 -27.69 23.80 17.29
N VAL A 499 -28.33 23.24 18.31
CA VAL A 499 -27.99 21.91 18.82
C VAL A 499 -28.62 20.85 17.90
N GLU A 500 -27.78 20.10 17.21
CA GLU A 500 -28.20 18.96 16.41
C GLU A 500 -28.29 17.70 17.30
N TYR A 501 -29.50 17.16 17.47
CA TYR A 501 -29.66 15.81 18.02
C TYR A 501 -29.67 14.81 16.88
N ARG A 502 -28.69 13.88 16.87
CA ARG A 502 -28.61 12.81 15.86
C ARG A 502 -28.69 11.45 16.51
N THR A 503 -29.40 10.57 15.84
CA THR A 503 -29.33 9.12 16.04
C THR A 503 -28.31 8.51 15.08
N ASN A 504 -27.78 7.32 15.40
CA ASN A 504 -26.87 6.59 14.49
C ASN A 504 -27.48 6.36 13.10
N THR A 505 -28.81 6.31 12.99
CA THR A 505 -29.51 6.18 11.71
C THR A 505 -29.44 7.43 10.83
N GLU A 506 -29.23 8.59 11.44
CA GLU A 506 -29.14 9.88 10.75
C GLU A 506 -27.69 10.29 10.46
N GLU A 507 -26.70 9.57 11.00
CA GLU A 507 -25.29 9.76 10.66
C GLU A 507 -25.06 9.47 9.17
N ARG A 508 -24.47 10.45 8.48
CA ARG A 508 -24.19 10.39 7.05
C ARG A 508 -22.82 10.97 6.81
N LEU A 509 -21.95 10.17 6.22
CA LEU A 509 -20.67 10.57 5.65
C LEU A 509 -20.80 10.54 4.13
N THR A 510 -20.54 11.65 3.48
CA THR A 510 -20.53 11.75 2.02
C THR A 510 -19.10 11.80 1.53
N LEU A 511 -18.79 10.91 0.58
CA LEU A 511 -17.54 10.94 -0.18
C LEU A 511 -17.83 11.44 -1.58
N PHE A 512 -17.06 12.40 -2.06
CA PHE A 512 -17.10 12.78 -3.47
C PHE A 512 -15.72 12.74 -4.10
N PHE A 513 -15.72 12.65 -5.43
CA PHE A 513 -14.54 12.45 -6.25
C PHE A 513 -14.40 13.63 -7.22
N SER A 514 -13.17 14.15 -7.33
CA SER A 514 -12.84 15.23 -8.26
C SER A 514 -11.46 14.97 -8.87
N THR A 515 -11.22 15.48 -10.08
CA THR A 515 -9.85 15.67 -10.54
C THR A 515 -9.20 16.83 -9.77
N PRO A 516 -7.86 16.93 -9.75
CA PRO A 516 -7.15 18.06 -9.16
C PRO A 516 -7.58 19.41 -9.74
N ASN A 517 -8.06 19.42 -10.99
CA ASN A 517 -8.54 20.61 -11.70
C ASN A 517 -10.02 20.93 -11.44
N GLY A 518 -10.73 20.12 -10.64
CA GLY A 518 -12.15 20.35 -10.29
C GLY A 518 -13.14 19.64 -11.21
N ASP A 519 -12.67 18.94 -12.24
CA ASP A 519 -13.53 18.22 -13.16
C ASP A 519 -14.14 16.98 -12.50
N ALA A 520 -15.29 16.59 -13.03
CA ALA A 520 -15.95 15.37 -12.69
C ALA A 520 -15.12 14.13 -13.06
N ALA A 521 -14.77 13.32 -12.07
CA ALA A 521 -14.10 12.05 -12.31
C ALA A 521 -15.04 11.03 -12.97
N ALA A 522 -14.55 10.25 -13.93
CA ALA A 522 -15.22 9.03 -14.42
C ALA A 522 -14.43 7.80 -14.00
N LEU A 523 -15.11 6.71 -13.63
CA LEU A 523 -14.42 5.46 -13.23
C LEU A 523 -13.56 4.88 -14.37
N GLU A 524 -14.00 5.08 -15.62
CA GLU A 524 -13.32 4.62 -16.84
C GLU A 524 -12.02 5.37 -17.13
N THR A 525 -11.87 6.60 -16.61
CA THR A 525 -10.65 7.41 -16.79
C THR A 525 -9.64 7.20 -15.67
N LEU A 526 -9.94 6.36 -14.66
CA LEU A 526 -9.02 6.08 -13.57
C LEU A 526 -7.93 5.12 -14.01
N PRO A 527 -6.69 5.23 -13.49
CA PRO A 527 -5.61 4.30 -13.83
C PRO A 527 -5.91 2.84 -13.43
N PHE A 528 -6.83 2.62 -12.48
CA PHE A 528 -7.34 1.30 -12.08
C PHE A 528 -8.61 0.90 -12.84
N GLY A 529 -9.26 1.87 -13.48
CA GLY A 529 -10.30 1.64 -14.48
C GLY A 529 -9.67 0.97 -15.69
N ARG A 530 -10.35 -0.04 -16.26
CA ARG A 530 -9.86 -0.79 -17.42
C ARG A 530 -9.72 0.14 -18.64
N GLY A 531 -8.60 0.84 -18.77
CA GLY A 531 -8.14 1.34 -20.06
C GLY A 531 -8.03 0.17 -21.05
N ASN A 532 -8.29 0.44 -22.34
CA ASN A 532 -8.37 -0.53 -23.45
C ASN A 532 -7.40 -1.72 -23.30
N LEU A 533 -7.87 -2.82 -22.71
CA LEU A 533 -7.09 -4.04 -22.56
C LEU A 533 -6.86 -4.63 -23.96
N ASN A 534 -5.61 -4.68 -24.41
CA ASN A 534 -5.29 -5.38 -25.65
C ASN A 534 -5.55 -6.88 -25.45
N ARG A 535 -6.48 -7.42 -26.23
CA ARG A 535 -6.87 -8.84 -26.23
C ARG A 535 -6.58 -9.52 -27.56
N SER A 536 -5.79 -8.90 -28.44
CA SER A 536 -5.40 -9.54 -29.71
C SER A 536 -4.68 -10.87 -29.44
N ALA A 537 -4.89 -11.85 -30.32
CA ALA A 537 -4.27 -13.16 -30.18
C ALA A 537 -2.73 -13.05 -30.16
N ASP A 538 -2.17 -12.14 -30.96
CA ASP A 538 -0.74 -11.88 -31.04
C ASP A 538 -0.18 -11.33 -29.73
N PHE A 539 -0.84 -10.34 -29.13
CA PHE A 539 -0.42 -9.79 -27.84
C PHE A 539 -0.44 -10.85 -26.75
N LEU A 540 -1.52 -11.65 -26.67
CA LEU A 540 -1.61 -12.69 -25.66
C LEU A 540 -0.56 -13.79 -25.87
N ARG A 541 -0.22 -14.12 -27.11
CA ARG A 541 0.87 -15.05 -27.44
C ARG A 541 2.22 -14.49 -26.99
N GLU A 542 2.56 -13.28 -27.40
CA GLU A 542 3.83 -12.60 -27.03
C GLU A 542 4.02 -12.55 -25.51
N ARG A 543 2.95 -12.29 -24.75
CA ARG A 543 3.02 -12.29 -23.28
C ARG A 543 3.27 -13.68 -22.68
N ARG A 544 2.73 -14.76 -23.27
CA ARG A 544 3.05 -16.13 -22.84
C ARG A 544 4.46 -16.53 -23.24
N ASP A 545 4.92 -16.11 -24.42
CA ASP A 545 6.27 -16.39 -24.91
C ASP A 545 7.34 -15.88 -23.93
N MET A 546 7.10 -14.77 -23.21
CA MET A 546 8.00 -14.33 -22.12
C MET A 546 8.13 -15.36 -20.98
N VAL A 547 7.02 -15.99 -20.58
CA VAL A 547 7.02 -17.01 -19.52
C VAL A 547 7.68 -18.30 -20.02
N ILE A 548 7.36 -18.70 -21.25
CA ILE A 548 7.98 -19.84 -21.93
C ILE A 548 9.49 -19.63 -22.01
N GLN A 549 9.93 -18.45 -22.43
CA GLN A 549 11.35 -18.10 -22.48
C GLN A 549 12.01 -18.25 -21.11
N TYR A 550 11.39 -17.76 -20.03
CA TYR A 550 11.92 -17.92 -18.67
C TYR A 550 12.06 -19.38 -18.25
N VAL A 551 11.06 -20.21 -18.56
CA VAL A 551 11.03 -21.64 -18.17
C VAL A 551 12.01 -22.48 -19.00
N LEU A 552 12.14 -22.20 -20.30
CA LEU A 552 12.96 -23.00 -21.22
C LEU A 552 14.42 -22.51 -21.35
N GLN A 553 14.76 -21.38 -20.74
CA GLN A 553 16.10 -20.80 -20.81
C GLN A 553 17.17 -21.78 -20.30
N ASP A 554 18.28 -21.86 -21.03
CA ASP A 554 19.37 -22.79 -20.71
C ASP A 554 20.12 -22.40 -19.42
N GLU A 555 20.40 -23.38 -18.57
CA GLU A 555 21.03 -23.18 -17.25
C GLU A 555 22.51 -22.79 -17.39
N GLU A 556 23.19 -23.31 -18.42
CA GLU A 556 24.61 -23.02 -18.70
C GLU A 556 24.86 -21.54 -18.99
N ALA A 557 23.85 -20.80 -19.47
CA ALA A 557 23.96 -19.38 -19.79
C ALA A 557 23.79 -18.45 -18.58
N THR A 558 23.25 -18.94 -17.46
CA THR A 558 22.82 -18.07 -16.34
C THR A 558 23.58 -18.28 -15.03
N ASN A 559 24.47 -19.29 -14.91
CA ASN A 559 25.15 -19.69 -13.66
C ASN A 559 24.20 -19.95 -12.48
N GLU A 560 22.89 -20.06 -12.72
CA GLU A 560 21.86 -20.34 -11.72
C GLU A 560 21.29 -21.74 -12.03
N THR A 561 21.51 -22.71 -11.15
CA THR A 561 20.89 -24.04 -11.26
C THR A 561 19.42 -23.90 -10.89
N ARG A 562 18.52 -24.06 -11.87
CA ARG A 562 17.06 -23.95 -11.68
C ARG A 562 16.49 -25.36 -11.77
N ASN A 563 16.37 -26.01 -10.61
CA ASN A 563 15.69 -27.30 -10.48
C ASN A 563 14.17 -27.16 -10.72
N LEU A 564 13.77 -26.96 -11.98
CA LEU A 564 12.37 -26.88 -12.42
C LEU A 564 11.78 -28.28 -12.57
N CYS A 565 10.49 -28.40 -12.26
CA CYS A 565 9.75 -29.64 -12.37
C CYS A 565 9.68 -30.12 -13.84
N PRO A 566 10.00 -31.40 -14.14
CA PRO A 566 9.86 -32.00 -15.48
C PRO A 566 8.48 -31.79 -16.11
N LYS A 567 7.40 -31.87 -15.31
CA LYS A 567 6.03 -31.65 -15.76
C LYS A 567 5.79 -30.23 -16.30
N ILE A 568 6.32 -29.22 -15.62
CA ILE A 568 6.21 -27.80 -16.05
C ILE A 568 7.11 -27.53 -17.26
N LEU A 569 8.32 -28.11 -17.30
CA LEU A 569 9.20 -28.03 -18.46
C LEU A 569 8.56 -28.62 -19.72
N TYR A 570 7.97 -29.82 -19.60
CA TYR A 570 7.23 -30.46 -20.68
C TYR A 570 6.03 -29.63 -21.12
N ALA A 571 5.23 -29.12 -20.15
CA ALA A 571 4.08 -28.28 -20.45
C ALA A 571 4.47 -26.98 -21.17
N ALA A 572 5.54 -26.32 -20.76
CA ALA A 572 6.04 -25.12 -21.43
C ALA A 572 6.55 -25.40 -22.86
N ALA A 573 7.25 -26.53 -23.06
CA ALA A 573 7.70 -26.96 -24.39
C ALA A 573 6.53 -27.26 -25.33
N CYS A 574 5.52 -27.99 -24.85
CA CYS A 574 4.30 -28.25 -25.62
C CYS A 574 3.54 -26.95 -25.92
N CYS A 575 3.46 -26.05 -24.95
CA CYS A 575 2.84 -24.74 -25.13
C CYS A 575 3.56 -23.94 -26.23
N ALA A 576 4.90 -23.97 -26.28
CA ALA A 576 5.69 -23.33 -27.33
C ALA A 576 5.37 -23.92 -28.72
N ILE A 577 5.31 -25.25 -28.84
CA ILE A 577 4.98 -25.96 -30.09
C ILE A 577 3.60 -25.56 -30.64
N VAL A 578 2.61 -25.45 -29.74
CA VAL A 578 1.21 -25.16 -30.12
C VAL A 578 1.01 -23.71 -30.58
N GLN A 579 1.65 -22.74 -29.92
CA GLN A 579 1.27 -21.34 -30.11
C GLN A 579 2.39 -20.40 -30.51
N SER A 580 3.66 -20.69 -30.19
CA SER A 580 4.72 -19.70 -30.35
C SER A 580 5.07 -19.53 -31.83
N HIS A 581 5.35 -18.29 -32.22
CA HIS A 581 5.90 -17.97 -33.54
C HIS A 581 7.40 -17.69 -33.50
N ASN A 582 8.03 -17.86 -32.34
CA ASN A 582 9.45 -17.61 -32.15
C ASN A 582 10.26 -18.90 -32.38
N SER A 583 11.04 -18.93 -33.46
CA SER A 583 11.88 -20.08 -33.81
C SER A 583 12.94 -20.39 -32.75
N GLU A 584 13.41 -19.38 -32.00
CA GLU A 584 14.34 -19.58 -30.90
C GLU A 584 13.68 -20.33 -29.73
N LEU A 585 12.42 -20.01 -29.40
CA LEU A 585 11.69 -20.73 -28.35
C LEU A 585 11.40 -22.18 -28.76
N LEU A 586 11.11 -22.43 -30.03
CA LEU A 586 10.95 -23.79 -30.55
C LEU A 586 12.27 -24.59 -30.48
N SER A 587 13.40 -23.95 -30.79
CA SER A 587 14.75 -24.53 -30.63
C SER A 587 15.05 -24.87 -29.15
N GLN A 588 14.71 -23.97 -28.23
CA GLN A 588 14.87 -24.20 -26.78
C GLN A 588 13.95 -25.31 -26.28
N ALA A 589 12.68 -25.34 -26.71
CA ALA A 589 11.74 -26.41 -26.41
C ALA A 589 12.29 -27.77 -26.86
N ARG A 590 12.85 -27.84 -28.07
CA ARG A 590 13.51 -29.05 -28.58
C ARG A 590 14.63 -29.54 -27.67
N LYS A 591 15.56 -28.65 -27.30
CA LYS A 591 16.68 -28.99 -26.40
C LYS A 591 16.20 -29.48 -25.04
N VAL A 592 15.16 -28.84 -24.48
CA VAL A 592 14.55 -29.27 -23.21
C VAL A 592 13.92 -30.66 -23.34
N LEU A 593 13.17 -30.92 -24.42
CA LEU A 593 12.56 -32.23 -24.68
C LEU A 593 13.62 -33.32 -24.88
N GLU A 594 14.70 -33.05 -25.61
CA GLU A 594 15.84 -33.97 -25.78
C GLU A 594 16.50 -34.30 -24.43
N ARG A 595 16.69 -33.29 -23.56
CA ARG A 595 17.22 -33.47 -22.19
C ARG A 595 16.26 -34.27 -21.31
N LEU A 596 14.96 -33.98 -21.34
CA LEU A 596 13.94 -34.70 -20.57
C LEU A 596 13.87 -36.17 -20.99
N ALA A 597 13.90 -36.45 -22.30
CA ALA A 597 13.92 -37.81 -22.82
C ALA A 597 15.17 -38.57 -22.35
N ALA A 598 16.34 -37.92 -22.37
CA ALA A 598 17.60 -38.52 -21.93
C ALA A 598 17.65 -38.79 -20.42
N SER A 599 17.08 -37.92 -19.58
CA SER A 599 17.13 -38.05 -18.12
C SER A 599 16.07 -38.97 -17.54
N THR A 600 14.90 -39.06 -18.17
CA THR A 600 13.74 -39.82 -17.66
C THR A 600 13.48 -41.12 -18.41
N GLY A 601 14.04 -41.28 -19.62
CA GLY A 601 13.79 -42.44 -20.49
C GLY A 601 12.39 -42.46 -21.12
N VAL A 602 11.65 -41.35 -21.08
CA VAL A 602 10.32 -41.21 -21.70
C VAL A 602 10.45 -40.93 -23.20
N ASP A 603 9.61 -41.56 -24.02
CA ASP A 603 9.54 -41.28 -25.45
C ASP A 603 8.84 -39.94 -25.73
N LEU A 604 9.63 -38.99 -26.25
CA LEU A 604 9.20 -37.63 -26.65
C LEU A 604 9.46 -37.38 -28.15
N THR A 605 9.59 -38.44 -28.95
CA THR A 605 9.97 -38.35 -30.38
C THR A 605 8.95 -37.53 -31.19
N GLU A 606 7.66 -37.66 -30.87
CA GLU A 606 6.58 -36.90 -31.53
C GLU A 606 6.72 -35.39 -31.28
N GLU A 607 6.95 -34.99 -30.04
CA GLU A 607 7.10 -33.59 -29.62
C GLU A 607 8.37 -32.98 -30.21
N ILE A 608 9.49 -33.70 -30.20
CA ILE A 608 10.76 -33.27 -30.78
C ILE A 608 10.63 -33.07 -32.30
N ALA A 609 9.86 -33.92 -32.99
CA ALA A 609 9.59 -33.71 -34.41
C ALA A 609 8.75 -32.44 -34.64
N LYS A 610 7.70 -32.25 -33.83
CA LYS A 610 6.76 -31.12 -33.92
C LYS A 610 7.35 -29.78 -33.47
N SER A 611 8.51 -29.74 -32.82
CA SER A 611 9.20 -28.50 -32.52
C SER A 611 9.91 -27.86 -33.72
N SER A 612 9.84 -28.45 -34.91
CA SER A 612 10.50 -27.94 -36.12
C SER A 612 9.65 -26.92 -36.91
N SER A 613 8.35 -26.82 -36.61
CA SER A 613 7.42 -25.87 -37.24
C SER A 613 6.43 -25.30 -36.21
N THR A 614 5.82 -24.16 -36.52
CA THR A 614 4.86 -23.47 -35.65
C THR A 614 3.44 -24.05 -35.81
N GLY A 615 2.63 -23.97 -34.75
CA GLY A 615 1.19 -24.26 -34.84
C GLY A 615 0.83 -25.75 -34.92
N ASN A 616 1.67 -26.62 -34.35
CA ASN A 616 1.39 -28.05 -34.29
C ASN A 616 0.50 -28.40 -33.10
N VAL A 617 -0.17 -29.55 -33.16
CA VAL A 617 -0.99 -30.09 -32.06
C VAL A 617 -0.35 -31.38 -31.56
N ILE A 618 -0.35 -31.65 -30.26
CA ILE A 618 0.15 -32.92 -29.68
C ILE A 618 -1.05 -33.68 -29.09
N GLY A 619 -1.18 -34.96 -29.46
CA GLY A 619 -2.30 -35.80 -29.02
C GLY A 619 -2.22 -36.18 -27.54
N PRO A 620 -3.33 -36.64 -26.95
CA PRO A 620 -3.34 -37.13 -25.57
C PRO A 620 -2.51 -38.43 -25.46
N LYS A 621 -1.80 -38.60 -24.34
CA LYS A 621 -1.01 -39.80 -24.07
C LYS A 621 -1.88 -40.99 -23.68
N SER A 622 -1.47 -42.19 -24.10
CA SER A 622 -2.18 -43.43 -23.77
C SER A 622 -1.96 -43.84 -22.30
N PRO A 623 -2.81 -44.70 -21.72
CA PRO A 623 -2.64 -45.17 -20.35
C PRO A 623 -1.27 -45.82 -20.09
N GLU A 624 -0.70 -46.50 -21.09
CA GLU A 624 0.64 -47.12 -20.98
C GLU A 624 1.74 -46.06 -20.86
N GLN A 625 1.60 -44.96 -21.60
CA GLN A 625 2.54 -43.83 -21.56
C GLN A 625 2.44 -43.04 -20.23
N LEU A 626 1.26 -43.04 -19.59
CA LEU A 626 1.03 -42.38 -18.31
C LEU A 626 1.50 -43.19 -17.09
N GLY A 627 1.78 -44.49 -17.26
CA GLY A 627 1.91 -45.44 -16.15
C GLY A 627 3.20 -45.34 -15.30
N THR A 628 4.39 -45.51 -15.89
CA THR A 628 5.63 -45.71 -15.10
C THR A 628 6.52 -44.47 -15.05
N SER A 629 7.18 -44.12 -16.16
CA SER A 629 8.08 -42.97 -16.25
C SER A 629 7.38 -41.69 -16.69
N GLY A 630 6.22 -41.80 -17.35
CA GLY A 630 5.46 -40.65 -17.85
C GLY A 630 4.57 -39.96 -16.82
N HIS A 631 4.27 -40.58 -15.68
CA HIS A 631 3.40 -39.98 -14.65
C HIS A 631 3.94 -38.64 -14.12
N ASP A 632 5.27 -38.53 -14.01
CA ASP A 632 5.95 -37.34 -13.48
C ASP A 632 6.15 -36.24 -14.53
N ILE A 633 5.87 -36.51 -15.81
CA ILE A 633 6.08 -35.59 -16.94
C ILE A 633 4.75 -35.19 -17.57
N PHE A 634 3.88 -36.16 -17.84
CA PHE A 634 2.63 -35.98 -18.52
C PHE A 634 1.50 -35.62 -17.56
N GLU A 635 0.55 -34.86 -18.08
CA GLU A 635 -0.67 -34.47 -17.36
C GLU A 635 -1.79 -35.48 -17.66
N HIS A 636 -2.49 -35.92 -16.62
CA HIS A 636 -3.67 -36.77 -16.72
C HIS A 636 -4.89 -36.05 -16.12
N CYS A 637 -6.07 -36.49 -16.54
CA CYS A 637 -7.33 -35.95 -16.04
C CYS A 637 -7.67 -36.55 -14.67
N GLU A 638 -7.79 -35.74 -13.62
CA GLU A 638 -8.13 -36.21 -12.26
C GLU A 638 -9.56 -36.79 -12.15
N VAL A 639 -10.41 -36.58 -13.17
CA VAL A 639 -11.78 -37.09 -13.22
C VAL A 639 -11.88 -38.49 -13.84
N CYS A 640 -11.00 -38.82 -14.79
CA CYS A 640 -11.13 -40.04 -15.62
C CYS A 640 -9.82 -40.71 -16.02
N ASP A 641 -8.70 -40.21 -15.49
CA ASP A 641 -7.32 -40.67 -15.72
C ASP A 641 -6.82 -40.63 -17.18
N ALA A 642 -7.65 -40.13 -18.11
CA ALA A 642 -7.27 -39.97 -19.51
C ALA A 642 -6.19 -38.90 -19.70
N GLY A 643 -5.30 -39.12 -20.68
CA GLY A 643 -4.30 -38.12 -21.07
C GLY A 643 -4.93 -36.82 -21.57
N ILE A 644 -4.24 -35.70 -21.33
CA ILE A 644 -4.65 -34.37 -21.77
C ILE A 644 -3.88 -33.98 -23.04
N ALA A 645 -4.61 -33.51 -24.06
CA ALA A 645 -4.03 -33.10 -25.33
C ALA A 645 -3.49 -31.65 -25.28
N TRP A 646 -2.63 -31.32 -26.24
CA TRP A 646 -2.12 -29.96 -26.47
C TRP A 646 -2.56 -29.47 -27.85
N ASP A 647 -3.74 -28.89 -27.89
CA ASP A 647 -4.37 -28.22 -29.04
C ASP A 647 -4.57 -26.71 -28.79
N SER A 648 -4.62 -26.31 -27.52
CA SER A 648 -4.77 -24.93 -27.07
C SER A 648 -3.83 -24.63 -25.91
N ALA A 649 -3.35 -23.38 -25.88
CA ALA A 649 -2.58 -22.85 -24.76
C ALA A 649 -3.45 -22.21 -23.66
N LYS A 650 -4.76 -22.05 -23.90
CA LYS A 650 -5.70 -21.46 -22.94
C LYS A 650 -6.59 -22.51 -22.28
N GLU A 651 -6.91 -23.56 -23.03
CA GLU A 651 -7.85 -24.59 -22.64
C GLU A 651 -7.12 -25.94 -22.71
N ALA A 652 -7.51 -26.86 -21.84
CA ALA A 652 -7.01 -28.22 -21.82
C ALA A 652 -8.21 -29.15 -21.95
N GLN A 653 -8.13 -30.12 -22.87
CA GLN A 653 -9.18 -31.13 -23.05
C GLN A 653 -8.58 -32.53 -22.92
N CYS A 654 -9.17 -33.36 -22.07
CA CYS A 654 -8.76 -34.77 -21.96
C CYS A 654 -9.38 -35.62 -23.07
N ALA A 655 -8.82 -36.82 -23.31
CA ALA A 655 -9.34 -37.72 -24.35
C ALA A 655 -10.81 -38.14 -24.16
N ALA A 656 -11.33 -38.08 -22.93
CA ALA A 656 -12.74 -38.35 -22.61
C ALA A 656 -13.66 -37.12 -22.77
N GLY A 657 -13.09 -35.92 -22.99
CA GLY A 657 -13.85 -34.70 -23.28
C GLY A 657 -14.06 -33.72 -22.12
N HIS A 658 -13.46 -33.94 -20.93
CA HIS A 658 -13.44 -32.94 -19.87
C HIS A 658 -12.56 -31.75 -20.27
N VAL A 659 -13.04 -30.52 -20.03
CA VAL A 659 -12.39 -29.27 -20.41
C VAL A 659 -12.02 -28.45 -19.18
N PHE A 660 -10.79 -27.94 -19.15
CA PHE A 660 -10.21 -27.14 -18.07
C PHE A 660 -9.54 -25.89 -18.62
N VAL A 661 -9.35 -24.87 -17.77
CA VAL A 661 -8.50 -23.72 -18.10
C VAL A 661 -7.04 -24.09 -17.83
N ARG A 662 -6.12 -23.66 -18.70
CA ARG A 662 -4.68 -23.78 -18.44
C ARG A 662 -4.18 -22.58 -17.62
N CYS A 663 -3.37 -22.84 -16.61
CA CYS A 663 -2.67 -21.81 -15.89
C CYS A 663 -1.72 -21.05 -16.82
N ASN A 664 -1.82 -19.72 -16.85
CA ASN A 664 -0.97 -18.89 -17.71
C ASN A 664 0.50 -18.76 -17.24
N LEU A 665 0.90 -19.46 -16.17
CA LEU A 665 2.28 -19.52 -15.68
C LEU A 665 2.88 -20.93 -15.76
N THR A 666 2.18 -21.95 -15.25
CA THR A 666 2.67 -23.34 -15.28
C THR A 666 2.26 -24.10 -16.54
N PHE A 667 1.29 -23.57 -17.30
CA PHE A 667 0.65 -24.19 -18.46
C PHE A 667 -0.14 -25.48 -18.17
N LEU A 668 -0.15 -25.95 -16.92
CA LEU A 668 -0.94 -27.08 -16.44
C LEU A 668 -2.44 -26.74 -16.42
N ALA A 669 -3.27 -27.74 -16.60
CA ALA A 669 -4.72 -27.67 -16.43
C ALA A 669 -5.09 -27.43 -14.96
N ILE A 670 -6.02 -26.51 -14.73
CA ILE A 670 -6.60 -26.23 -13.42
C ILE A 670 -7.82 -27.15 -13.25
N GLN A 671 -7.62 -28.28 -12.56
CA GLN A 671 -8.63 -29.34 -12.47
C GLN A 671 -9.44 -29.30 -11.16
N GLU A 672 -8.85 -28.79 -10.08
CA GLU A 672 -9.50 -28.71 -8.77
C GLU A 672 -10.26 -27.37 -8.59
N PRO A 673 -11.52 -27.39 -8.10
CA PRO A 673 -12.23 -26.17 -7.77
C PRO A 673 -11.61 -25.42 -6.59
N GLY A 674 -11.44 -24.11 -6.72
CA GLY A 674 -11.02 -23.25 -5.62
C GLY A 674 -9.51 -23.15 -5.39
N VAL A 675 -8.68 -23.74 -6.27
CA VAL A 675 -7.22 -23.60 -6.26
C VAL A 675 -6.71 -22.48 -7.20
N SER A 676 -7.60 -21.58 -7.59
CA SER A 676 -7.31 -20.52 -8.57
C SER A 676 -7.13 -19.17 -7.89
N LYS A 677 -6.29 -18.33 -8.50
CA LYS A 677 -6.28 -16.88 -8.30
C LYS A 677 -6.57 -16.18 -9.62
N PHE A 678 -7.19 -15.00 -9.54
CA PHE A 678 -7.66 -14.24 -10.69
C PHE A 678 -6.97 -12.88 -10.77
N CYS A 679 -6.67 -12.41 -11.97
CA CYS A 679 -6.28 -11.03 -12.16
C CYS A 679 -7.43 -10.08 -11.78
N SER A 680 -7.19 -9.11 -10.89
CA SER A 680 -8.18 -8.11 -10.46
C SER A 680 -8.70 -7.28 -11.63
N VAL A 681 -7.84 -7.04 -12.63
CA VAL A 681 -8.15 -6.27 -13.84
C VAL A 681 -8.80 -7.15 -14.89
N CYS A 682 -8.07 -8.03 -15.60
CA CYS A 682 -8.59 -8.74 -16.78
C CYS A 682 -9.41 -10.00 -16.48
N LYS A 683 -9.37 -10.51 -15.24
CA LYS A 683 -9.97 -11.78 -14.76
C LYS A 683 -9.36 -13.06 -15.34
N SER A 684 -8.18 -12.99 -15.96
CA SER A 684 -7.43 -14.19 -16.34
C SER A 684 -7.13 -15.04 -15.11
N GLU A 685 -7.28 -16.35 -15.27
CA GLU A 685 -7.15 -17.36 -14.23
C GLU A 685 -5.74 -17.97 -14.21
N TYR A 686 -5.28 -18.25 -12.99
CA TYR A 686 -3.97 -18.80 -12.66
C TYR A 686 -4.17 -19.78 -11.51
N LEU A 687 -3.31 -20.78 -11.38
CA LEU A 687 -3.22 -21.56 -10.15
C LEU A 687 -2.83 -20.65 -8.99
N ASP A 688 -3.14 -21.06 -7.77
CA ASP A 688 -2.77 -20.36 -6.56
C ASP A 688 -1.75 -21.20 -5.78
N GLU A 689 -0.51 -20.73 -5.73
CA GLU A 689 0.59 -21.41 -5.06
C GLU A 689 0.30 -21.69 -3.59
N GLY A 690 -0.54 -20.90 -2.93
CA GLY A 690 -0.89 -21.11 -1.53
C GLY A 690 -2.01 -22.13 -1.31
N LEU A 691 -2.67 -22.59 -2.37
CA LEU A 691 -3.82 -23.52 -2.30
C LEU A 691 -3.57 -24.87 -2.95
N ILE A 692 -2.47 -25.01 -3.71
CA ILE A 692 -2.04 -26.30 -4.25
C ILE A 692 -1.71 -27.22 -3.05
N GLY A 693 -2.48 -28.29 -2.89
CA GLY A 693 -2.52 -29.10 -1.67
C GLY A 693 -1.23 -29.84 -1.32
N LEU A 694 -1.18 -30.38 -0.10
CA LEU A 694 -0.10 -31.26 0.42
C LEU A 694 0.13 -32.53 -0.42
N SER A 695 -0.80 -32.87 -1.31
CA SER A 695 -0.77 -33.99 -2.24
C SER A 695 0.03 -33.70 -3.52
N THR A 696 0.36 -32.44 -3.80
CA THR A 696 1.16 -32.08 -4.97
C THR A 696 2.65 -32.32 -4.71
N PRO A 697 3.39 -32.96 -5.63
CA PRO A 697 4.84 -33.13 -5.53
C PRO A 697 5.59 -31.84 -5.18
N GLN A 698 6.49 -31.90 -4.19
CA GLN A 698 7.24 -30.74 -3.68
C GLN A 698 8.00 -29.96 -4.77
N ASN A 699 8.46 -30.65 -5.81
CA ASN A 699 9.15 -30.04 -6.95
C ASN A 699 8.24 -29.12 -7.80
N ILE A 700 6.94 -29.47 -7.96
CA ILE A 700 5.95 -28.62 -8.63
C ILE A 700 5.71 -27.37 -7.79
N GLN A 701 5.54 -27.53 -6.49
CA GLN A 701 5.34 -26.42 -5.56
C GLN A 701 6.52 -25.44 -5.58
N GLN A 702 7.75 -25.95 -5.49
CA GLN A 702 8.96 -25.13 -5.54
C GLN A 702 9.12 -24.40 -6.87
N THR A 703 8.89 -25.11 -7.98
CA THR A 703 8.92 -24.51 -9.33
C THR A 703 7.88 -23.40 -9.47
N TYR A 704 6.68 -23.63 -8.92
CA TYR A 704 5.63 -22.64 -9.02
C TYR A 704 5.86 -21.43 -8.14
N ASN A 705 6.39 -21.61 -6.92
CA ASN A 705 6.84 -20.50 -6.06
C ASN A 705 7.90 -19.63 -6.77
N ASN A 706 8.83 -20.25 -7.51
CA ASN A 706 9.81 -19.51 -8.30
C ASN A 706 9.13 -18.69 -9.41
N LEU A 707 8.22 -19.29 -10.17
CA LEU A 707 7.49 -18.61 -11.25
C LEU A 707 6.60 -17.50 -10.72
N SER A 708 5.88 -17.73 -9.62
CA SER A 708 5.00 -16.74 -9.00
C SER A 708 5.78 -15.58 -8.37
N SER A 709 7.03 -15.81 -7.94
CA SER A 709 7.93 -14.75 -7.46
C SER A 709 8.41 -13.82 -8.59
N VAL A 710 8.64 -14.37 -9.79
CA VAL A 710 9.07 -13.60 -10.96
C VAL A 710 7.88 -12.91 -11.65
N PHE A 711 6.79 -13.65 -11.84
CA PHE A 711 5.56 -13.19 -12.49
C PHE A 711 4.44 -12.96 -11.45
N ASP A 712 4.74 -12.12 -10.46
CA ASP A 712 3.83 -11.76 -9.36
C ASP A 712 2.69 -10.79 -9.73
N THR A 713 2.54 -10.49 -11.02
CA THR A 713 1.46 -9.70 -11.62
C THR A 713 0.97 -10.39 -12.90
N CYS A 714 -0.29 -10.15 -13.30
CA CYS A 714 -0.84 -10.75 -14.51
C CYS A 714 -0.02 -10.38 -15.75
N ILE A 715 0.50 -11.39 -16.44
CA ILE A 715 1.35 -11.22 -17.65
C ILE A 715 0.66 -10.46 -18.79
N TYR A 716 -0.67 -10.37 -18.79
CA TYR A 716 -1.44 -9.71 -19.85
C TYR A 716 -1.70 -8.23 -19.60
N CYS A 717 -1.84 -7.81 -18.35
CA CYS A 717 -2.26 -6.44 -18.03
C CYS A 717 -1.57 -5.83 -16.82
N ASN A 718 -0.61 -6.53 -16.23
CA ASN A 718 0.09 -6.17 -14.99
C ASN A 718 -0.83 -5.99 -13.77
N GLY A 719 -2.11 -6.35 -13.87
CA GLY A 719 -3.04 -6.32 -12.77
C GLY A 719 -2.67 -7.33 -11.69
N LYS A 720 -2.81 -6.91 -10.43
CA LYS A 720 -2.58 -7.74 -9.24
C LYS A 720 -3.54 -8.92 -9.17
N PHE A 721 -3.14 -10.00 -8.52
CA PHE A 721 -4.01 -11.15 -8.32
C PHE A 721 -4.93 -10.94 -7.11
N ARG A 722 -6.04 -11.66 -7.10
CA ARG A 722 -6.95 -11.83 -5.98
C ARG A 722 -7.40 -13.29 -5.93
N PRO A 723 -7.87 -13.79 -4.78
CA PRO A 723 -8.50 -15.09 -4.69
C PRO A 723 -9.67 -15.25 -5.66
#